data_AF-A0A090FBT6-F1
#
_entry.id   AF-A0A090FBT6-F1
#
_cell.length_a   1.000
_cell.length_b   1.000
_cell.length_c   1.000
_cell.angle_alpha   90.00
_cell.angle_beta   90.00
_cell.angle_gamma   90.00
#
_symmetry.space_group_name_H-M   'P 1'
#
loop_
_entity.id
_entity.type
_entity.pdbx_description
1 polymer ?
#
loop_
_entity_poly.entity_id
_entity_poly.type
_entity_poly.pdbx_seq_one_letter_code
_entity_poly.pdbx_strand_id
1 'polypeptide(L)'
;MILTLALLAGLVLAWLLIAVIERFRLDLRFTQALLYVPFKLAYRIADNRIRIARSAKTPVIYVVSHQSRFEPALMLSLLPDDTLHILDDASARSPWLEPWRELARTIAFNAEHVFVSRRLVRVLKGKGRLAVYLPDNVEPDVKSFRLFRAITRMAMQADARIVPIFVAGTRDLPVSLTPKEKAPRHWFPRLSVSALEPMTIAELTARNPDMASNTNALFDRFAEARLYGTNLDRGLFLAMRDAADRVGPSRPIIEDVISGSLSYRKLFIGARVLGRHFEAVTAPGEAVGVLLPNANGVVLTFVGLISAGRVAAMVNYTAGPASVTAAVRTAVIRTVISSRTFIEKAGIDDIVAAVEAGGAKMLWLEDVRASVTTLDKVAAALLWRLPLQRQQASKPAVILFTSGSEGTPKAVVLSSRNLLANVMQAEARVSVSPADILLNVLPVFHSFGLTGGTILPLVLGIKLFLYPSPLHYKIIPEIARKVKPTVMFGTDTFLANYARTAKDGDFSSLRFVVAGAEAVKPETRRTYRDRFQASIVEGFGLTEAAPVVAVNTAIHGRDGTVGRPLPAIRMKLEPVEGIAEGGRLWLDGPNMMMGYMTADRPGELQLLEGWHDTGDIVSIDREGFITIRGRAKRFAKIAGEMVSLGAVEVLVQSLWPEERHAAVAVPDKRRGERIVLVTTADDANAEELRQFGKKAGAAELMVPNDIIKVDEIPVLGSGKTDYISARKLAIDRLGLSAAA
;
A
#
# COMPACT_ATOMS: atom_id res chain seq x y z
N MET A 1 -30.67 46.65 -15.15
CA MET A 1 -31.51 45.71 -15.91
C MET A 1 -30.85 45.30 -17.24
N ILE A 2 -30.55 46.22 -18.16
CA ILE A 2 -29.92 45.90 -19.46
C ILE A 2 -28.54 45.20 -19.29
N LEU A 3 -27.69 45.71 -18.41
CA LEU A 3 -26.38 45.10 -18.12
C LEU A 3 -26.50 43.67 -17.56
N THR A 4 -27.49 43.44 -16.69
CA THR A 4 -27.77 42.11 -16.10
C THR A 4 -28.28 41.13 -17.16
N LEU A 5 -29.17 41.58 -18.04
CA LEU A 5 -29.67 40.79 -19.17
C LEU A 5 -28.56 40.47 -20.17
N ALA A 6 -27.68 41.42 -20.47
CA ALA A 6 -26.53 41.21 -21.34
C ALA A 6 -25.52 40.21 -20.73
N LEU A 7 -25.25 40.30 -19.42
CA LEU A 7 -24.42 39.34 -18.69
C LEU A 7 -25.02 37.93 -18.70
N LEU A 8 -26.33 37.80 -18.45
CA LEU A 8 -27.03 36.51 -18.50
C LEU A 8 -27.02 35.92 -19.91
N ALA A 9 -27.29 36.74 -20.94
CA ALA A 9 -27.22 36.32 -22.33
C ALA A 9 -25.79 35.87 -22.71
N GLY A 10 -24.77 36.58 -22.25
CA GLY A 10 -23.36 36.20 -22.43
C GLY A 10 -23.01 34.87 -21.75
N LEU A 11 -23.49 34.63 -20.53
CA LEU A 11 -23.30 33.37 -19.82
C LEU A 11 -24.00 32.20 -20.52
N VAL A 12 -25.24 32.40 -21.01
CA VAL A 12 -25.98 31.40 -21.78
C VAL A 12 -25.26 31.09 -23.10
N LEU A 13 -24.80 32.11 -23.82
CA LEU A 13 -24.04 31.93 -25.06
C LEU A 13 -22.73 31.16 -24.80
N ALA A 14 -22.00 31.50 -23.75
CA ALA A 14 -20.79 30.77 -23.36
C ALA A 14 -21.10 29.31 -22.99
N TRP A 15 -22.19 29.07 -22.25
CA TRP A 15 -22.64 27.71 -21.92
C TRP A 15 -22.95 26.90 -23.19
N LEU A 16 -23.71 27.47 -24.12
CA LEU A 16 -24.04 26.82 -25.40
C LEU A 16 -22.78 26.54 -26.23
N LEU A 17 -21.85 27.48 -26.31
CA LEU A 17 -20.59 27.30 -27.02
C LEU A 17 -19.76 26.17 -26.42
N ILE A 18 -19.63 26.14 -25.09
CA ILE A 18 -18.92 25.06 -24.38
C ILE A 18 -19.65 23.73 -24.61
N ALA A 19 -20.99 23.71 -24.64
CA ALA A 19 -21.75 22.50 -24.93
C ALA A 19 -21.47 21.99 -26.35
N VAL A 20 -21.33 22.87 -27.34
CA VAL A 20 -20.89 22.49 -28.70
C VAL A 20 -19.47 21.90 -28.67
N ILE A 21 -18.54 22.51 -27.94
CA ILE A 21 -17.17 21.98 -27.80
C ILE A 21 -17.19 20.58 -27.17
N GLU A 22 -17.92 20.43 -26.07
CA GLU A 22 -18.02 19.16 -25.33
C GLU A 22 -18.72 18.06 -26.15
N ARG A 23 -19.73 18.43 -26.95
CA ARG A 23 -20.38 17.55 -27.91
C ARG A 23 -19.37 16.88 -28.84
N PHE A 24 -18.48 17.65 -29.47
CA PHE A 24 -17.47 17.10 -30.38
C PHE A 24 -16.32 16.43 -29.64
N ARG A 25 -15.89 16.97 -28.50
CA ARG A 25 -14.75 16.44 -27.73
C ARG A 25 -15.03 15.05 -27.13
N LEU A 26 -16.26 14.83 -26.67
CA LEU A 26 -16.69 13.62 -25.98
C LEU A 26 -17.72 12.80 -26.77
N ASP A 27 -18.04 13.20 -28.01
CA ASP A 27 -19.05 12.55 -28.86
C ASP A 27 -20.43 12.45 -28.20
N LEU A 28 -20.90 13.53 -27.55
CA LEU A 28 -22.20 13.56 -26.85
C LEU A 28 -23.33 13.99 -27.79
N ARG A 29 -24.59 13.68 -27.45
CA ARG A 29 -25.73 14.44 -28.00
C ARG A 29 -25.67 15.88 -27.48
N PHE A 30 -26.25 16.82 -28.23
CA PHE A 30 -26.27 18.22 -27.80
C PHE A 30 -27.00 18.43 -26.46
N THR A 31 -28.11 17.72 -26.22
CA THR A 31 -28.85 17.76 -24.95
C THR A 31 -28.04 17.19 -23.78
N GLN A 32 -27.31 16.09 -24.01
CA GLN A 32 -26.37 15.53 -23.03
C GLN A 32 -25.25 16.52 -22.69
N ALA A 33 -24.65 17.15 -23.72
CA ALA A 33 -23.62 18.16 -23.53
C ALA A 33 -24.16 19.38 -22.75
N LEU A 34 -25.38 19.85 -23.06
CA LEU A 34 -26.00 20.96 -22.37
C LEU A 34 -26.12 20.70 -20.86
N LEU A 35 -26.59 19.51 -20.47
CA LEU A 35 -26.72 19.11 -19.07
C LEU A 35 -25.39 18.73 -18.40
N TYR A 36 -24.36 18.39 -19.18
CA TYR A 36 -23.03 18.08 -18.68
C TYR A 36 -22.19 19.31 -18.32
N VAL A 37 -22.23 20.36 -19.15
CA VAL A 37 -21.35 21.54 -19.00
C VAL A 37 -21.41 22.20 -17.61
N PRO A 38 -22.57 22.36 -16.95
CA PRO A 38 -22.61 22.89 -15.59
C PRO A 38 -21.77 22.06 -14.62
N PHE A 39 -21.79 20.73 -14.74
CA PHE A 39 -20.96 19.84 -13.94
C PHE A 39 -19.48 20.01 -14.29
N LYS A 40 -19.14 20.02 -15.59
CA LYS A 40 -17.77 20.21 -16.06
C LYS A 40 -17.12 21.47 -15.49
N LEU A 41 -17.84 22.59 -15.50
CA LEU A 41 -17.33 23.88 -15.06
C LEU A 41 -17.26 23.98 -13.53
N ALA A 42 -18.36 23.64 -12.83
CA ALA A 42 -18.43 23.73 -11.38
C ALA A 42 -17.38 22.84 -10.68
N TYR A 43 -17.20 21.62 -11.20
CA TYR A 43 -16.34 20.61 -10.58
C TYR A 43 -15.01 20.40 -11.31
N ARG A 44 -14.71 21.16 -12.37
CA ARG A 44 -13.47 21.07 -13.16
C ARG A 44 -13.11 19.63 -13.51
N ILE A 45 -14.10 18.90 -14.02
CA ILE A 45 -14.06 17.43 -14.15
C ILE A 45 -12.95 17.03 -15.13
N ALA A 46 -12.03 16.15 -14.73
CA ALA A 46 -11.15 15.45 -15.65
C ALA A 46 -11.89 14.23 -16.21
N ASP A 47 -12.24 14.23 -17.49
CA ASP A 47 -13.21 13.30 -18.10
C ASP A 47 -12.68 12.60 -19.34
N ASN A 48 -11.44 12.85 -19.73
CA ASN A 48 -10.84 12.32 -20.96
C ASN A 48 -10.96 10.80 -21.11
N ARG A 49 -10.94 10.06 -19.98
CA ARG A 49 -11.07 8.60 -19.96
C ARG A 49 -12.49 8.11 -20.23
N ILE A 50 -13.53 8.94 -20.11
CA ILE A 50 -14.91 8.51 -20.40
C ILE A 50 -15.08 8.04 -21.84
N ARG A 51 -14.23 8.52 -22.75
CA ARG A 51 -14.18 8.08 -24.14
C ARG A 51 -13.96 6.57 -24.27
N ILE A 52 -13.19 5.95 -23.36
CA ILE A 52 -12.98 4.50 -23.31
C ILE A 52 -14.33 3.76 -23.16
N ALA A 53 -15.17 4.23 -22.23
CA ALA A 53 -16.52 3.71 -22.02
C ALA A 53 -17.43 3.95 -23.24
N ARG A 54 -17.39 5.14 -23.83
CA ARG A 54 -18.22 5.47 -25.01
C ARG A 54 -17.83 4.66 -26.24
N SER A 55 -16.54 4.39 -26.44
CA SER A 55 -16.03 3.56 -27.54
C SER A 55 -16.20 2.05 -27.33
N ALA A 56 -16.72 1.63 -26.18
CA ALA A 56 -16.89 0.21 -25.87
C ALA A 56 -17.88 -0.46 -26.82
N LYS A 57 -17.45 -1.57 -27.44
CA LYS A 57 -18.29 -2.38 -28.31
C LYS A 57 -19.37 -3.09 -27.49
N THR A 58 -20.58 -3.12 -28.02
CA THR A 58 -21.73 -3.84 -27.44
C THR A 58 -21.65 -5.34 -27.70
N PRO A 59 -22.18 -6.19 -26.80
CA PRO A 59 -22.82 -5.82 -25.54
C PRO A 59 -21.85 -5.37 -24.45
N VAL A 60 -22.25 -4.38 -23.66
CA VAL A 60 -21.41 -3.80 -22.60
C VAL A 60 -22.19 -3.48 -21.33
N ILE A 61 -21.54 -3.71 -20.20
CA ILE A 61 -22.00 -3.33 -18.86
C ILE A 61 -21.01 -2.31 -18.28
N TYR A 62 -21.48 -1.08 -18.08
CA TYR A 62 -20.79 -0.06 -17.32
C TYR A 62 -21.02 -0.31 -15.83
N VAL A 63 -19.95 -0.56 -15.06
CA VAL A 63 -20.03 -0.82 -13.62
C VAL A 63 -19.48 0.40 -12.90
N VAL A 64 -20.40 1.24 -12.42
CA VAL A 64 -20.10 2.56 -11.87
C VAL A 64 -20.02 2.48 -10.34
N SER A 65 -18.96 3.02 -9.74
CA SER A 65 -18.91 3.21 -8.29
C SER A 65 -19.89 4.29 -7.84
N HIS A 66 -20.71 3.95 -6.85
CA HIS A 66 -21.76 4.80 -6.32
C HIS A 66 -21.36 5.37 -4.96
N GLN A 67 -20.65 6.50 -4.96
CA GLN A 67 -20.20 7.19 -3.74
C GLN A 67 -21.17 8.29 -3.30
N SER A 68 -21.95 8.84 -4.22
CA SER A 68 -22.90 9.92 -3.96
C SER A 68 -24.15 9.81 -4.84
N ARG A 69 -25.14 10.67 -4.58
CA ARG A 69 -26.31 10.78 -5.47
C ARG A 69 -26.01 11.52 -6.78
N PHE A 70 -24.77 12.00 -6.96
CA PHE A 70 -24.35 12.76 -8.14
C PHE A 70 -24.06 11.87 -9.37
N GLU A 71 -23.49 10.68 -9.15
CA GLU A 71 -23.03 9.80 -10.23
C GLU A 71 -24.13 9.44 -11.24
N PRO A 72 -25.39 9.17 -10.84
CA PRO A 72 -26.48 8.98 -11.78
C PRO A 72 -26.64 10.12 -12.80
N ALA A 73 -26.70 11.38 -12.34
CA ALA A 73 -26.82 12.55 -13.23
C ALA A 73 -25.62 12.65 -14.18
N LEU A 74 -24.41 12.46 -13.62
CA LEU A 74 -23.18 12.54 -14.38
C LEU A 74 -23.12 11.47 -15.47
N MET A 75 -23.47 10.23 -15.15
CA MET A 75 -23.45 9.11 -16.10
C MET A 75 -24.56 9.19 -17.14
N LEU A 76 -25.76 9.67 -16.80
CA LEU A 76 -26.83 9.96 -17.77
C LEU A 76 -26.39 11.01 -18.81
N SER A 77 -25.54 11.96 -18.38
CA SER A 77 -24.97 12.98 -19.26
C SER A 77 -23.81 12.45 -20.12
N LEU A 78 -23.05 11.47 -19.63
CA LEU A 78 -21.76 11.10 -20.21
C LEU A 78 -21.74 9.76 -20.94
N LEU A 79 -22.61 8.81 -20.60
CA LEU A 79 -22.71 7.51 -21.27
C LEU A 79 -23.57 7.62 -22.54
N PRO A 80 -23.49 6.65 -23.47
CA PRO A 80 -24.36 6.63 -24.64
C PRO A 80 -25.84 6.67 -24.24
N ASP A 81 -26.63 7.48 -24.93
CA ASP A 81 -28.07 7.71 -24.66
C ASP A 81 -28.95 6.45 -24.74
N ASP A 82 -28.52 5.43 -25.48
CA ASP A 82 -29.19 4.14 -25.58
C ASP A 82 -28.81 3.17 -24.45
N THR A 83 -28.08 3.66 -23.44
CA THR A 83 -27.76 2.93 -22.21
C THR A 83 -28.98 2.83 -21.31
N LEU A 84 -29.27 1.61 -20.84
CA LEU A 84 -30.26 1.38 -19.79
C LEU A 84 -29.58 1.51 -18.42
N HIS A 85 -29.94 2.56 -17.68
CA HIS A 85 -29.40 2.82 -16.34
C HIS A 85 -30.26 2.13 -15.26
N ILE A 86 -29.58 1.40 -14.37
CA ILE A 86 -30.19 0.67 -13.26
C ILE A 86 -29.93 1.46 -11.98
N LEU A 87 -30.87 2.34 -11.62
CA LEU A 87 -30.74 3.26 -10.48
C LEU A 87 -31.19 2.60 -9.18
N ASP A 88 -30.60 2.98 -8.05
CA ASP A 88 -31.16 2.68 -6.74
C ASP A 88 -32.50 3.41 -6.53
N ASP A 89 -33.33 2.93 -5.60
CA ASP A 89 -34.67 3.48 -5.35
C ASP A 89 -34.65 4.97 -4.98
N ALA A 90 -33.65 5.43 -4.22
CA ALA A 90 -33.56 6.83 -3.82
C ALA A 90 -33.19 7.75 -5.00
N SER A 91 -32.30 7.30 -5.89
CA SER A 91 -31.99 8.03 -7.13
C SER A 91 -33.16 7.99 -8.11
N ALA A 92 -33.83 6.84 -8.27
CA ALA A 92 -34.96 6.70 -9.19
C ALA A 92 -36.14 7.62 -8.83
N ARG A 93 -36.38 7.84 -7.54
CA ARG A 93 -37.46 8.73 -7.03
C ARG A 93 -37.04 10.19 -6.86
N SER A 94 -35.80 10.54 -7.18
CA SER A 94 -35.28 11.89 -6.94
C SER A 94 -35.83 12.88 -7.97
N PRO A 95 -36.55 13.95 -7.55
CA PRO A 95 -37.13 14.92 -8.48
C PRO A 95 -36.06 15.74 -9.22
N TRP A 96 -34.93 16.04 -8.56
CA TRP A 96 -33.86 16.81 -9.19
C TRP A 96 -33.14 16.07 -10.32
N LEU A 97 -33.28 14.73 -10.38
CA LEU A 97 -32.71 13.91 -11.45
C LEU A 97 -33.58 13.85 -12.71
N GLU A 98 -34.82 14.37 -12.68
CA GLU A 98 -35.76 14.29 -13.82
C GLU A 98 -35.17 14.80 -15.14
N PRO A 99 -34.53 15.99 -15.21
CA PRO A 99 -33.96 16.48 -16.48
C PRO A 99 -32.92 15.53 -17.07
N TRP A 100 -32.18 14.81 -16.23
CA TRP A 100 -31.19 13.84 -16.65
C TRP A 100 -31.80 12.48 -17.00
N ARG A 101 -32.91 12.08 -16.35
CA ARG A 101 -33.60 10.83 -16.66
C ARG A 101 -34.27 10.85 -18.02
N GLU A 102 -34.59 12.02 -18.57
CA GLU A 102 -35.07 12.14 -19.95
C GLU A 102 -33.99 11.85 -21.00
N LEU A 103 -32.70 11.90 -20.63
CA LEU A 103 -31.59 11.66 -21.57
C LEU A 103 -31.43 10.19 -21.98
N ALA A 104 -31.88 9.25 -21.15
CA ALA A 104 -31.67 7.81 -21.36
C ALA A 104 -32.74 6.96 -20.66
N ARG A 105 -32.79 5.66 -20.99
CA ARG A 105 -33.74 4.75 -20.33
C ARG A 105 -33.27 4.43 -18.91
N THR A 106 -34.18 4.52 -17.94
CA THR A 106 -33.88 4.17 -16.54
C THR A 106 -34.85 3.14 -15.98
N ILE A 107 -34.37 2.27 -15.10
CA ILE A 107 -35.19 1.41 -14.24
C ILE A 107 -34.73 1.54 -12.79
N ALA A 108 -35.67 1.37 -11.86
CA ALA A 108 -35.36 1.27 -10.43
C ALA A 108 -34.99 -0.18 -10.07
N PHE A 109 -33.91 -0.34 -9.31
CA PHE A 109 -33.47 -1.62 -8.77
C PHE A 109 -33.89 -1.77 -7.31
N ASN A 110 -34.59 -2.85 -7.00
CA ASN A 110 -34.86 -3.24 -5.63
C ASN A 110 -33.74 -4.19 -5.13
N ALA A 111 -32.92 -3.69 -4.20
CA ALA A 111 -31.79 -4.43 -3.63
C ALA A 111 -32.20 -5.66 -2.81
N GLU A 112 -33.48 -5.83 -2.45
CA GLU A 112 -33.98 -7.02 -1.76
C GLU A 112 -34.12 -8.24 -2.70
N HIS A 113 -34.24 -8.00 -4.01
CA HIS A 113 -34.40 -9.05 -5.03
C HIS A 113 -33.20 -9.08 -5.98
N VAL A 114 -32.01 -9.43 -5.46
CA VAL A 114 -30.79 -9.63 -6.27
C VAL A 114 -30.89 -10.92 -7.09
N PHE A 115 -31.65 -10.88 -8.18
CA PHE A 115 -31.74 -11.97 -9.16
C PHE A 115 -31.28 -11.51 -10.55
N VAL A 116 -30.67 -12.44 -11.31
CA VAL A 116 -30.34 -12.22 -12.71
C VAL A 116 -31.64 -12.05 -13.49
N SER A 117 -31.98 -10.81 -13.82
CA SER A 117 -33.21 -10.52 -14.57
C SER A 117 -33.04 -10.98 -16.02
N ARG A 118 -33.87 -11.95 -16.45
CA ARG A 118 -33.93 -12.42 -17.85
C ARG A 118 -34.12 -11.26 -18.83
N ARG A 119 -34.81 -10.19 -18.40
CA ARG A 119 -35.00 -8.97 -19.20
C ARG A 119 -33.67 -8.25 -19.46
N LEU A 120 -32.82 -8.09 -18.46
CA LEU A 120 -31.51 -7.42 -18.60
C LEU A 120 -30.57 -8.23 -19.49
N VAL A 121 -30.55 -9.55 -19.33
CA VAL A 121 -29.76 -10.44 -20.21
C VAL A 121 -30.23 -10.35 -21.65
N ARG A 122 -31.55 -10.24 -21.90
CA ARG A 122 -32.10 -10.04 -23.24
C ARG A 122 -31.68 -8.71 -23.86
N VAL A 123 -31.63 -7.63 -23.08
CA VAL A 123 -31.11 -6.33 -23.52
C VAL A 123 -29.66 -6.48 -23.99
N LEU A 124 -28.81 -7.14 -23.20
CA LEU A 124 -27.42 -7.39 -23.59
C LEU A 124 -27.31 -8.29 -24.83
N LYS A 125 -28.04 -9.41 -24.90
CA LYS A 125 -28.03 -10.29 -26.09
C LYS A 125 -28.49 -9.57 -27.37
N GLY A 126 -29.34 -8.54 -27.24
CA GLY A 126 -29.72 -7.64 -28.33
C GLY A 126 -28.66 -6.58 -28.69
N LYS A 127 -27.39 -6.77 -28.31
CA LYS A 127 -26.29 -5.79 -28.44
C LYS A 127 -26.57 -4.47 -27.70
N GLY A 128 -27.23 -4.53 -26.56
CA GLY A 128 -27.54 -3.37 -25.73
C GLY A 128 -26.41 -2.95 -24.78
N ARG A 129 -26.64 -1.82 -24.09
CA ARG A 129 -25.77 -1.24 -23.06
C ARG A 129 -26.49 -1.17 -21.72
N LEU A 130 -25.83 -1.56 -20.64
CA LEU A 130 -26.33 -1.43 -19.28
C LEU A 130 -25.39 -0.56 -18.44
N ALA A 131 -25.92 0.28 -17.57
CA ALA A 131 -25.16 0.94 -16.50
C ALA A 131 -25.68 0.50 -15.13
N VAL A 132 -24.79 -0.05 -14.31
CA VAL A 132 -25.09 -0.56 -12.96
C VAL A 132 -24.26 0.20 -11.95
N TYR A 133 -24.91 0.70 -10.89
CA TYR A 133 -24.26 1.46 -9.83
C TYR A 133 -24.04 0.55 -8.62
N LEU A 134 -22.77 0.31 -8.28
CA LEU A 134 -22.39 -0.55 -7.16
C LEU A 134 -21.99 0.28 -5.94
N PRO A 135 -22.34 -0.16 -4.72
CA PRO A 135 -21.83 0.46 -3.50
C PRO A 135 -20.30 0.55 -3.50
N ASP A 136 -19.76 1.68 -3.07
CA ASP A 136 -18.32 1.97 -3.05
C ASP A 136 -17.57 1.34 -1.85
N ASN A 137 -18.10 0.26 -1.27
CA ASN A 137 -17.44 -0.38 -0.14
C ASN A 137 -16.21 -1.15 -0.63
N VAL A 138 -15.02 -0.79 -0.14
CA VAL A 138 -13.76 -1.51 -0.42
C VAL A 138 -13.74 -2.91 0.21
N GLU A 139 -14.51 -3.07 1.29
CA GLU A 139 -14.72 -4.32 2.00
C GLU A 139 -16.24 -4.61 2.00
N PRO A 140 -16.81 -5.12 0.90
CA PRO A 140 -18.25 -5.39 0.83
C PRO A 140 -18.62 -6.53 1.77
N ASP A 141 -19.81 -6.51 2.36
CA ASP A 141 -20.35 -7.67 3.07
C ASP A 141 -20.87 -8.73 2.08
N VAL A 142 -21.24 -9.91 2.60
CA VAL A 142 -21.77 -11.01 1.78
C VAL A 142 -22.98 -10.56 0.95
N LYS A 143 -23.84 -9.69 1.49
CA LYS A 143 -25.04 -9.19 0.81
C LYS A 143 -24.66 -8.29 -0.38
N SER A 144 -23.77 -7.33 -0.18
CA SER A 144 -23.28 -6.41 -1.20
C SER A 144 -22.50 -7.15 -2.29
N PHE A 145 -21.73 -8.18 -1.92
CA PHE A 145 -20.97 -8.99 -2.87
C PHE A 145 -21.85 -9.82 -3.83
N ARG A 146 -23.13 -10.07 -3.49
CA ARG A 146 -24.08 -10.72 -4.40
C ARG A 146 -24.31 -9.93 -5.69
N LEU A 147 -24.16 -8.60 -5.66
CA LEU A 147 -24.30 -7.76 -6.85
C LEU A 147 -23.19 -8.05 -7.87
N PHE A 148 -21.95 -8.21 -7.41
CA PHE A 148 -20.84 -8.62 -8.27
C PHE A 148 -21.12 -9.99 -8.92
N ARG A 149 -21.66 -10.95 -8.15
CA ARG A 149 -22.05 -12.26 -8.69
C ARG A 149 -23.14 -12.15 -9.76
N ALA A 150 -24.15 -11.30 -9.54
CA ALA A 150 -25.23 -11.09 -10.50
C ALA A 150 -24.72 -10.47 -11.81
N ILE A 151 -23.88 -9.43 -11.73
CA ILE A 151 -23.25 -8.79 -12.89
C ILE A 151 -22.37 -9.78 -13.65
N THR A 152 -21.53 -10.53 -12.93
CA THR A 152 -20.66 -11.57 -13.52
C THR A 152 -21.48 -12.59 -14.33
N ARG A 153 -22.57 -13.10 -13.75
CA ARG A 153 -23.47 -14.05 -14.44
C ARG A 153 -24.12 -13.43 -15.68
N MET A 154 -24.60 -12.19 -15.60
CA MET A 154 -25.18 -11.48 -16.76
C MET A 154 -24.16 -11.29 -17.88
N ALA A 155 -22.94 -10.85 -17.52
CA ALA A 155 -21.86 -10.65 -18.47
C ALA A 155 -21.50 -11.95 -19.20
N MET A 156 -21.34 -13.05 -18.46
CA MET A 156 -21.06 -14.36 -19.06
C MET A 156 -22.19 -14.87 -19.96
N GLN A 157 -23.46 -14.73 -19.55
CA GLN A 157 -24.60 -15.21 -20.34
C GLN A 157 -24.81 -14.47 -21.66
N ALA A 158 -24.33 -13.23 -21.76
CA ALA A 158 -24.48 -12.39 -22.93
C ALA A 158 -23.14 -12.09 -23.65
N ASP A 159 -22.04 -12.70 -23.20
CA ASP A 159 -20.67 -12.38 -23.61
C ASP A 159 -20.39 -10.87 -23.62
N ALA A 160 -20.86 -10.18 -22.58
CA ALA A 160 -20.78 -8.74 -22.47
C ALA A 160 -19.42 -8.31 -21.92
N ARG A 161 -18.89 -7.23 -22.51
CA ARG A 161 -17.73 -6.53 -21.99
C ARG A 161 -18.10 -5.73 -20.76
N ILE A 162 -17.18 -5.59 -19.83
CA ILE A 162 -17.36 -4.83 -18.61
C ILE A 162 -16.43 -3.63 -18.64
N VAL A 163 -16.98 -2.46 -18.33
CA VAL A 163 -16.23 -1.21 -18.19
C VAL A 163 -16.45 -0.66 -16.78
N PRO A 164 -15.51 -0.88 -15.86
CA PRO A 164 -15.55 -0.24 -14.55
C PRO A 164 -15.30 1.26 -14.65
N ILE A 165 -16.13 2.04 -13.96
CA ILE A 165 -16.08 3.48 -13.91
C ILE A 165 -16.04 3.94 -12.46
N PHE A 166 -15.07 4.80 -12.13
CA PHE A 166 -14.94 5.42 -10.82
C PHE A 166 -14.87 6.93 -10.97
N VAL A 167 -15.58 7.67 -10.12
CA VAL A 167 -15.56 9.13 -10.11
C VAL A 167 -14.88 9.61 -8.83
N ALA A 168 -13.62 10.02 -8.92
CA ALA A 168 -12.89 10.52 -7.77
C ALA A 168 -13.46 11.87 -7.31
N GLY A 169 -13.58 12.06 -6.00
CA GLY A 169 -14.00 13.30 -5.35
C GLY A 169 -15.50 13.43 -5.08
N THR A 170 -16.36 12.57 -5.64
CA THR A 170 -17.81 12.61 -5.35
C THR A 170 -18.14 12.25 -3.91
N ARG A 171 -17.28 11.46 -3.26
CA ARG A 171 -17.33 11.14 -1.82
C ARG A 171 -17.31 12.38 -0.91
N ASP A 172 -16.77 13.49 -1.40
CA ASP A 172 -16.67 14.72 -0.63
C ASP A 172 -17.84 15.69 -0.90
N LEU A 173 -18.79 15.35 -1.79
CA LEU A 173 -19.94 16.21 -2.08
C LEU A 173 -20.95 16.24 -0.92
N PRO A 174 -21.77 17.29 -0.79
CA PRO A 174 -22.87 17.33 0.19
C PRO A 174 -23.87 16.18 0.05
N VAL A 175 -24.00 15.63 -1.17
CA VAL A 175 -24.90 14.52 -1.52
C VAL A 175 -24.23 13.14 -1.47
N SER A 176 -23.06 13.03 -0.83
CA SER A 176 -22.33 11.78 -0.60
C SER A 176 -23.12 10.77 0.23
N LEU A 177 -22.96 9.48 -0.10
CA LEU A 177 -23.47 8.34 0.66
C LEU A 177 -22.53 7.90 1.80
N THR A 178 -21.25 8.28 1.75
CA THR A 178 -20.33 8.09 2.89
C THR A 178 -20.73 8.99 4.06
N PRO A 179 -20.69 8.55 5.34
CA PRO A 179 -20.95 9.40 6.50
C PRO A 179 -20.02 10.64 6.60
N LYS A 180 -20.50 11.75 7.16
CA LYS A 180 -19.78 13.03 7.23
C LYS A 180 -18.50 12.94 8.08
N GLU A 181 -18.45 12.02 9.03
CA GLU A 181 -17.32 11.81 9.93
C GLU A 181 -16.14 11.19 9.17
N LYS A 182 -16.44 10.38 8.13
CA LYS A 182 -15.46 9.63 7.34
C LYS A 182 -14.96 10.37 6.10
N ALA A 183 -15.65 11.42 5.65
CA ALA A 183 -15.25 12.21 4.49
C ALA A 183 -15.69 13.68 4.63
N PRO A 184 -14.80 14.65 4.34
CA PRO A 184 -15.14 16.07 4.41
C PRO A 184 -16.23 16.45 3.38
N ARG A 185 -16.87 17.62 3.58
CA ARG A 185 -17.90 18.14 2.67
C ARG A 185 -17.43 19.39 1.96
N HIS A 186 -17.41 19.31 0.63
CA HIS A 186 -17.01 20.37 -0.28
C HIS A 186 -18.06 20.54 -1.37
N TRP A 187 -18.46 21.79 -1.63
CA TRP A 187 -19.46 22.09 -2.66
C TRP A 187 -18.90 21.98 -4.08
N PHE A 188 -17.62 22.27 -4.29
CA PHE A 188 -17.00 22.32 -5.62
C PHE A 188 -15.63 21.63 -5.67
N PRO A 189 -15.51 20.37 -5.19
CA PRO A 189 -14.27 19.60 -5.31
C PRO A 189 -13.93 19.38 -6.78
N ARG A 190 -12.64 19.14 -7.06
CA ARG A 190 -12.24 18.66 -8.38
C ARG A 190 -12.67 17.21 -8.53
N LEU A 191 -13.30 16.86 -9.64
CA LEU A 191 -13.69 15.47 -9.93
C LEU A 191 -12.84 14.89 -11.06
N SER A 192 -12.66 13.57 -11.04
CA SER A 192 -11.96 12.84 -12.10
C SER A 192 -12.71 11.55 -12.43
N VAL A 193 -13.01 11.33 -13.71
CA VAL A 193 -13.65 10.12 -14.21
C VAL A 193 -12.57 9.17 -14.69
N SER A 194 -12.47 8.04 -14.01
CA SER A 194 -11.68 6.88 -14.41
C SER A 194 -12.60 5.88 -15.08
N ALA A 195 -12.28 5.50 -16.32
CA ALA A 195 -12.90 4.37 -17.00
C ALA A 195 -11.79 3.45 -17.52
N LEU A 196 -11.95 2.15 -17.29
CA LEU A 196 -10.99 1.14 -17.70
C LEU A 196 -11.35 0.52 -19.05
N GLU A 197 -10.36 -0.08 -19.71
CA GLU A 197 -10.58 -0.76 -20.99
C GLU A 197 -11.65 -1.86 -20.86
N PRO A 198 -12.57 -1.97 -21.84
CA PRO A 198 -13.63 -2.97 -21.83
C PRO A 198 -13.06 -4.39 -21.94
N MET A 199 -13.43 -5.27 -21.01
CA MET A 199 -12.98 -6.67 -21.00
C MET A 199 -14.14 -7.63 -20.71
N THR A 200 -14.15 -8.80 -21.34
CA THR A 200 -15.04 -9.90 -20.96
C THR A 200 -14.58 -10.55 -19.64
N ILE A 201 -15.45 -11.33 -19.01
CA ILE A 201 -15.06 -12.09 -17.81
C ILE A 201 -13.90 -13.06 -18.10
N ALA A 202 -13.89 -13.68 -19.28
CA ALA A 202 -12.82 -14.60 -19.69
C ALA A 202 -11.47 -13.88 -19.83
N GLU A 203 -11.45 -12.71 -20.45
CA GLU A 203 -10.26 -11.87 -20.55
C GLU A 203 -9.77 -11.42 -19.16
N LEU A 204 -10.68 -11.08 -18.24
CA LEU A 204 -10.32 -10.70 -16.88
C LEU A 204 -9.64 -11.84 -16.12
N THR A 205 -10.18 -13.06 -16.20
CA THR A 205 -9.58 -14.24 -15.56
C THR A 205 -8.25 -14.62 -16.20
N ALA A 206 -8.09 -14.43 -17.52
CA ALA A 206 -6.85 -14.72 -18.22
C ALA A 206 -5.67 -13.83 -17.81
N ARG A 207 -5.92 -12.66 -17.18
CA ARG A 207 -4.85 -11.77 -16.67
C ARG A 207 -4.07 -12.39 -15.50
N ASN A 208 -4.71 -13.26 -14.72
CA ASN A 208 -4.11 -13.97 -13.60
C ASN A 208 -4.70 -15.40 -13.59
N PRO A 209 -4.19 -16.31 -14.46
CA PRO A 209 -4.76 -17.64 -14.65
C PRO A 209 -4.76 -18.48 -13.35
N ASP A 210 -3.83 -18.18 -12.45
CA ASP A 210 -3.74 -18.82 -11.12
C ASP A 210 -4.86 -18.39 -10.15
N MET A 211 -5.75 -17.45 -10.50
CA MET A 211 -6.87 -16.96 -9.68
C MET A 211 -8.24 -17.29 -10.29
N ALA A 212 -8.81 -18.42 -9.90
CA ALA A 212 -9.92 -19.06 -10.62
C ALA A 212 -11.36 -18.62 -10.24
N SER A 213 -11.59 -17.39 -9.75
CA SER A 213 -12.95 -16.91 -9.45
C SER A 213 -13.37 -15.72 -10.33
N ASN A 214 -14.34 -15.96 -11.23
CA ASN A 214 -14.90 -14.96 -12.15
C ASN A 214 -15.43 -13.70 -11.43
N THR A 215 -16.07 -13.88 -10.27
CA THR A 215 -16.61 -12.74 -9.51
C THR A 215 -15.51 -11.93 -8.86
N ASN A 216 -14.47 -12.60 -8.35
CA ASN A 216 -13.31 -11.93 -7.78
C ASN A 216 -12.54 -11.15 -8.84
N ALA A 217 -12.40 -11.68 -10.06
CA ALA A 217 -11.78 -10.97 -11.17
C ALA A 217 -12.51 -9.65 -11.50
N LEU A 218 -13.86 -9.65 -11.48
CA LEU A 218 -14.66 -8.43 -11.62
C LEU A 218 -14.45 -7.47 -10.43
N PHE A 219 -14.48 -7.98 -9.21
CA PHE A 219 -14.27 -7.17 -8.00
C PHE A 219 -12.89 -6.48 -8.00
N ASP A 220 -11.84 -7.21 -8.37
CA ASP A 220 -10.48 -6.69 -8.44
C ASP A 220 -10.34 -5.65 -9.55
N ARG A 221 -10.98 -5.86 -10.70
CA ARG A 221 -11.02 -4.88 -11.79
C ARG A 221 -11.80 -3.62 -11.41
N PHE A 222 -12.85 -3.76 -10.59
CA PHE A 222 -13.58 -2.62 -10.06
C PHE A 222 -12.73 -1.79 -9.07
N ALA A 223 -11.97 -2.46 -8.19
CA ALA A 223 -11.00 -1.80 -7.32
C ALA A 223 -9.86 -1.12 -8.11
N GLU A 224 -9.46 -1.69 -9.25
CA GLU A 224 -8.48 -1.08 -10.16
C GLU A 224 -8.98 0.26 -10.75
N ALA A 225 -10.29 0.42 -10.96
CA ALA A 225 -10.84 1.69 -11.46
C ALA A 225 -10.66 2.83 -10.45
N ARG A 226 -10.78 2.51 -9.15
CA ARG A 226 -10.54 3.44 -8.04
C ARG A 226 -9.08 3.90 -7.98
N LEU A 227 -8.12 2.98 -8.12
CA LEU A 227 -6.69 3.32 -8.21
C LEU A 227 -6.45 4.39 -9.28
N TYR A 228 -6.99 4.18 -10.49
CA TYR A 228 -6.83 5.12 -11.61
C TYR A 228 -7.77 6.34 -11.55
N GLY A 229 -8.61 6.45 -10.52
CA GLY A 229 -9.28 7.69 -10.15
C GLY A 229 -8.29 8.79 -9.72
N THR A 230 -7.09 8.38 -9.26
CA THR A 230 -6.00 9.28 -8.91
C THR A 230 -5.00 9.42 -10.06
N ASN A 231 -4.53 10.64 -10.31
CA ASN A 231 -3.44 10.87 -11.24
C ASN A 231 -2.10 10.48 -10.59
N LEU A 232 -1.56 9.32 -10.95
CA LEU A 232 -0.28 8.83 -10.42
C LEU A 232 0.92 9.71 -10.85
N ASP A 233 0.77 10.53 -11.89
CA ASP A 233 1.78 11.49 -12.34
C ASP A 233 1.77 12.82 -11.57
N ARG A 234 0.90 12.92 -10.56
CA ARG A 234 0.79 14.11 -9.70
C ARG A 234 2.06 14.35 -8.87
N GLY A 235 2.77 13.29 -8.49
CA GLY A 235 3.92 13.35 -7.57
C GLY A 235 3.51 13.45 -6.10
N LEU A 236 4.37 13.00 -5.20
CA LEU A 236 4.03 12.82 -3.77
C LEU A 236 3.72 14.13 -3.06
N PHE A 237 4.52 15.19 -3.25
CA PHE A 237 4.27 16.47 -2.60
C PHE A 237 2.90 17.03 -2.95
N LEU A 238 2.54 17.01 -4.24
CA LEU A 238 1.26 17.54 -4.70
C LEU A 238 0.10 16.64 -4.27
N ALA A 239 0.28 15.31 -4.18
CA ALA A 239 -0.74 14.42 -3.64
C ALA A 239 -1.02 14.70 -2.15
N MET A 240 0.02 14.90 -1.33
CA MET A 240 -0.14 15.30 0.07
C MET A 240 -0.80 16.69 0.21
N ARG A 241 -0.47 17.62 -0.69
CA ARG A 241 -1.12 18.95 -0.71
C ARG A 241 -2.59 18.84 -1.11
N ASP A 242 -2.91 18.02 -2.09
CA ASP A 242 -4.30 17.76 -2.48
C ASP A 242 -5.09 17.16 -1.29
N ALA A 243 -4.45 16.32 -0.47
CA ALA A 243 -5.02 15.85 0.80
C ALA A 243 -5.25 17.01 1.78
N ALA A 244 -4.30 17.93 1.95
CA ALA A 244 -4.44 19.11 2.79
C ALA A 244 -5.57 20.05 2.33
N ASP A 245 -5.74 20.25 1.03
CA ASP A 245 -6.86 21.00 0.47
C ASP A 245 -8.19 20.29 0.75
N ARG A 246 -8.21 18.95 0.72
CA ARG A 246 -9.39 18.13 1.01
C ARG A 246 -9.78 18.15 2.50
N VAL A 247 -8.86 17.92 3.43
CA VAL A 247 -9.21 17.79 4.86
C VAL A 247 -9.04 19.08 5.66
N GLY A 248 -8.51 20.13 5.02
CA GLY A 248 -8.26 21.44 5.60
C GLY A 248 -6.79 21.63 6.02
N PRO A 249 -6.15 22.75 5.65
CA PRO A 249 -4.73 22.97 5.90
C PRO A 249 -4.40 23.16 7.40
N SER A 250 -5.37 23.58 8.21
CA SER A 250 -5.20 23.75 9.66
C SER A 250 -5.39 22.46 10.45
N ARG A 251 -5.81 21.36 9.80
CA ARG A 251 -6.00 20.06 10.45
C ARG A 251 -4.66 19.55 11.00
N PRO A 252 -4.56 19.21 12.30
CA PRO A 252 -3.42 18.46 12.83
C PRO A 252 -3.29 17.12 12.10
N ILE A 253 -2.13 16.87 11.50
CA ILE A 253 -1.91 15.72 10.63
C ILE A 253 -0.80 14.79 11.11
N ILE A 254 0.29 15.34 11.63
CA ILE A 254 1.37 14.56 12.23
C ILE A 254 1.57 14.98 13.67
N GLU A 255 1.86 14.02 14.52
CA GLU A 255 2.13 14.22 15.94
C GLU A 255 3.20 13.23 16.40
N ASP A 256 4.04 13.65 17.33
CA ASP A 256 5.00 12.78 18.00
C ASP A 256 5.18 13.21 19.46
N VAL A 257 5.96 12.42 20.21
CA VAL A 257 6.28 12.71 21.62
C VAL A 257 7.38 13.75 21.82
N ILE A 258 8.04 14.24 20.76
CA ILE A 258 9.25 15.08 20.83
C ILE A 258 8.94 16.56 20.54
N SER A 259 8.23 16.80 19.45
CA SER A 259 7.92 18.11 18.87
C SER A 259 6.42 18.43 18.88
N GLY A 260 5.57 17.46 19.24
CA GLY A 260 4.13 17.64 19.39
C GLY A 260 3.38 17.60 18.07
N SER A 261 2.27 18.34 17.97
CA SER A 261 1.33 18.24 16.84
C SER A 261 1.57 19.32 15.78
N LEU A 262 1.64 18.92 14.51
CA LEU A 262 1.75 19.81 13.35
C LEU A 262 0.55 19.64 12.42
N SER A 263 -0.01 20.77 11.99
CA SER A 263 -1.00 20.79 10.91
C SER A 263 -0.36 20.64 9.54
N TYR A 264 -1.14 20.31 8.51
CA TYR A 264 -0.65 20.29 7.12
C TYR A 264 0.06 21.59 6.74
N ARG A 265 -0.51 22.74 7.10
CA ARG A 265 0.09 24.05 6.81
C ARG A 265 1.47 24.18 7.45
N LYS A 266 1.61 23.82 8.74
CA LYS A 266 2.89 23.88 9.45
C LYS A 266 3.89 22.88 8.88
N LEU A 267 3.44 21.66 8.54
CA LEU A 267 4.24 20.64 7.86
C LEU A 267 4.83 21.17 6.55
N PHE A 268 4.00 21.70 5.65
CA PHE A 268 4.46 22.22 4.36
C PHE A 268 5.35 23.45 4.49
N ILE A 269 5.07 24.34 5.44
CA ILE A 269 5.94 25.49 5.74
C ILE A 269 7.32 25.01 6.18
N GLY A 270 7.38 24.12 7.19
CA GLY A 270 8.65 23.60 7.70
C GLY A 270 9.42 22.82 6.64
N ALA A 271 8.74 21.94 5.88
CA ALA A 271 9.34 21.21 4.77
C ALA A 271 9.90 22.14 3.69
N ARG A 272 9.21 23.24 3.38
CA ARG A 272 9.69 24.23 2.40
C ARG A 272 10.92 24.99 2.90
N VAL A 273 10.96 25.36 4.18
CA VAL A 273 12.15 25.99 4.80
C VAL A 273 13.35 25.05 4.74
N LEU A 274 13.18 23.81 5.20
CA LEU A 274 14.26 22.81 5.17
C LEU A 274 14.69 22.50 3.74
N GLY A 275 13.73 22.27 2.84
CA GLY A 275 14.00 21.99 1.44
C GLY A 275 14.88 23.05 0.79
N ARG A 276 14.62 24.35 1.04
CA ARG A 276 15.42 25.45 0.48
C ARG A 276 16.87 25.43 0.96
N HIS A 277 17.11 25.04 2.21
CA HIS A 277 18.46 24.88 2.74
C HIS A 277 19.15 23.64 2.16
N PHE A 278 18.42 22.55 1.97
CA PHE A 278 18.95 21.37 1.28
C PHE A 278 19.32 21.71 -0.17
N GLU A 279 18.55 22.55 -0.87
CA GLU A 279 18.89 22.98 -2.23
C GLU A 279 20.22 23.72 -2.32
N ALA A 280 20.58 24.50 -1.30
CA ALA A 280 21.80 25.29 -1.28
C ALA A 280 23.07 24.42 -1.18
N VAL A 281 22.95 23.19 -0.69
CA VAL A 281 24.09 22.31 -0.43
C VAL A 281 24.05 20.98 -1.20
N THR A 282 23.05 20.79 -2.07
CA THR A 282 22.86 19.57 -2.88
C THR A 282 22.48 19.89 -4.32
N ALA A 283 22.82 19.00 -5.24
CA ALA A 283 22.48 19.11 -6.64
C ALA A 283 21.05 18.59 -6.95
N PRO A 284 20.41 19.06 -8.04
CA PRO A 284 19.14 18.51 -8.50
C PRO A 284 19.21 17.00 -8.77
N GLY A 285 18.27 16.22 -8.24
CA GLY A 285 18.26 14.75 -8.40
C GLY A 285 19.30 14.00 -7.57
N GLU A 286 20.10 14.68 -6.75
CA GLU A 286 21.08 14.04 -5.86
C GLU A 286 20.39 13.15 -4.80
N ALA A 287 21.00 12.00 -4.51
CA ALA A 287 20.65 11.16 -3.38
C ALA A 287 21.20 11.74 -2.08
N VAL A 288 20.28 12.15 -1.20
CA VAL A 288 20.59 12.73 0.11
C VAL A 288 20.21 11.72 1.17
N GLY A 289 21.19 11.32 1.98
CA GLY A 289 20.96 10.40 3.08
C GLY A 289 20.07 11.01 4.15
N VAL A 290 19.14 10.23 4.68
CA VAL A 290 18.27 10.62 5.80
C VAL A 290 18.48 9.62 6.92
N LEU A 291 19.06 10.11 8.03
CA LEU A 291 19.37 9.34 9.23
C LEU A 291 18.68 10.02 10.42
N LEU A 292 17.40 9.73 10.60
CA LEU A 292 16.53 10.36 11.59
C LEU A 292 15.55 9.33 12.19
N PRO A 293 15.10 9.52 13.44
CA PRO A 293 14.14 8.64 14.06
C PRO A 293 12.71 8.90 13.55
N ASN A 294 11.78 8.02 13.92
CA ASN A 294 10.35 8.24 13.73
C ASN A 294 9.84 9.42 14.58
N ALA A 295 9.94 10.62 14.02
CA ALA A 295 9.50 11.88 14.61
C ALA A 295 9.15 12.86 13.47
N ASN A 296 8.43 13.94 13.74
CA ASN A 296 8.03 14.94 12.77
C ASN A 296 9.21 15.49 11.95
N GLY A 297 10.41 15.55 12.54
CA GLY A 297 11.63 15.97 11.85
C GLY A 297 11.96 15.14 10.60
N VAL A 298 11.72 13.82 10.62
CA VAL A 298 11.96 12.98 9.44
C VAL A 298 10.93 13.23 8.34
N VAL A 299 9.68 13.52 8.72
CA VAL A 299 8.62 13.85 7.75
C VAL A 299 8.90 15.21 7.09
N LEU A 300 9.27 16.22 7.88
CA LEU A 300 9.64 17.54 7.37
C LEU A 300 10.84 17.45 6.42
N THR A 301 11.86 16.67 6.79
CA THR A 301 13.06 16.43 5.97
C THR A 301 12.69 15.73 4.68
N PHE A 302 11.93 14.63 4.75
CA PHE A 302 11.47 13.86 3.60
C PHE A 302 10.65 14.73 2.62
N VAL A 303 9.61 15.40 3.10
CA VAL A 303 8.77 16.28 2.26
C VAL A 303 9.58 17.45 1.70
N GLY A 304 10.57 17.96 2.47
CA GLY A 304 11.49 19.01 2.03
C GLY A 304 12.37 18.57 0.87
N LEU A 305 12.97 17.38 0.94
CA LEU A 305 13.77 16.79 -0.15
C LEU A 305 12.92 16.55 -1.40
N ILE A 306 11.73 15.97 -1.26
CA ILE A 306 10.81 15.76 -2.40
C ILE A 306 10.37 17.09 -3.02
N SER A 307 10.03 18.09 -2.20
CA SER A 307 9.70 19.45 -2.64
C SER A 307 10.84 20.07 -3.44
N ALA A 308 12.07 19.85 -2.99
CA ALA A 308 13.30 20.27 -3.64
C ALA A 308 13.70 19.39 -4.84
N GLY A 309 13.02 18.28 -5.14
CA GLY A 309 13.44 17.40 -6.24
C GLY A 309 14.79 16.70 -5.99
N ARG A 310 15.08 16.38 -4.73
CA ARG A 310 16.18 15.51 -4.28
C ARG A 310 15.63 14.13 -3.96
N VAL A 311 16.48 13.12 -3.98
CA VAL A 311 16.11 11.73 -3.69
C VAL A 311 16.41 11.44 -2.22
N ALA A 312 15.40 11.02 -1.46
CA ALA A 312 15.58 10.68 -0.05
C ALA A 312 16.12 9.25 0.09
N ALA A 313 17.40 9.12 0.42
CA ALA A 313 18.03 7.83 0.68
C ALA A 313 17.93 7.51 2.18
N MET A 314 17.00 6.64 2.55
CA MET A 314 16.71 6.38 3.96
C MET A 314 17.72 5.39 4.54
N VAL A 315 18.64 5.88 5.37
CA VAL A 315 19.76 5.09 5.90
C VAL A 315 19.29 4.23 7.07
N ASN A 316 19.50 2.92 6.98
CA ASN A 316 19.20 1.99 8.06
C ASN A 316 20.33 2.01 9.10
N TYR A 317 20.16 2.83 10.13
CA TYR A 317 21.11 2.96 11.23
C TYR A 317 21.11 1.76 12.19
N THR A 318 20.20 0.79 12.05
CA THR A 318 20.19 -0.43 12.89
C THR A 318 20.86 -1.64 12.21
N ALA A 319 21.36 -1.47 10.99
CA ALA A 319 22.09 -2.49 10.24
C ALA A 319 23.60 -2.56 10.57
N GLY A 320 24.07 -1.68 11.46
CA GLY A 320 25.46 -1.57 11.89
C GLY A 320 26.37 -0.73 10.97
N PRO A 321 27.55 -0.31 11.47
CA PRO A 321 28.48 0.59 10.78
C PRO A 321 28.91 0.15 9.37
N ALA A 322 29.25 -1.13 9.19
CA ALA A 322 29.71 -1.65 7.90
C ALA A 322 28.62 -1.56 6.82
N SER A 323 27.39 -1.93 7.17
CA SER A 323 26.23 -1.83 6.28
C SER A 323 25.95 -0.38 5.89
N VAL A 324 26.06 0.56 6.84
CA VAL A 324 25.88 1.99 6.56
C VAL A 324 26.96 2.54 5.62
N THR A 325 28.22 2.19 5.86
CA THR A 325 29.35 2.55 4.98
C THR A 325 29.10 2.05 3.56
N ALA A 326 28.69 0.79 3.42
CA ALA A 326 28.38 0.19 2.13
C ALA A 326 27.18 0.86 1.46
N ALA A 327 26.11 1.17 2.20
CA ALA A 327 24.93 1.87 1.68
C ALA A 327 25.28 3.26 1.13
N VAL A 328 26.09 4.03 1.86
CA VAL A 328 26.59 5.35 1.42
C VAL A 328 27.37 5.24 0.12
N ARG A 329 28.27 4.26 0.00
CA ARG A 329 29.06 4.03 -1.21
C ARG A 329 28.18 3.56 -2.38
N THR A 330 27.33 2.56 -2.19
CA THR A 330 26.46 1.99 -3.22
C THR A 330 25.54 3.03 -3.86
N ALA A 331 24.96 3.92 -3.05
CA ALA A 331 24.07 4.98 -3.54
C ALA A 331 24.80 6.31 -3.83
N VAL A 332 26.14 6.35 -3.70
CA VAL A 332 26.99 7.54 -3.90
C VAL A 332 26.46 8.75 -3.14
N ILE A 333 26.10 8.54 -1.87
CA ILE A 333 25.56 9.59 -1.01
C ILE A 333 26.70 10.51 -0.59
N ARG A 334 26.55 11.83 -0.83
CA ARG A 334 27.56 12.83 -0.45
C ARG A 334 27.20 13.58 0.82
N THR A 335 25.90 13.67 1.12
CA THR A 335 25.37 14.40 2.28
C THR A 335 24.36 13.52 3.01
N VAL A 336 24.51 13.38 4.33
CA VAL A 336 23.56 12.69 5.21
C VAL A 336 23.00 13.68 6.22
N ILE A 337 21.67 13.78 6.27
CA ILE A 337 20.94 14.65 7.18
C ILE A 337 20.64 13.89 8.47
N SER A 338 21.01 14.49 9.61
CA SER A 338 20.68 13.94 10.94
C SER A 338 20.49 15.03 12.01
N SER A 339 20.28 14.62 13.26
CA SER A 339 20.14 15.48 14.43
C SER A 339 21.14 15.03 15.49
N ARG A 340 21.92 15.97 16.04
CA ARG A 340 22.90 15.66 17.10
C ARG A 340 22.23 15.06 18.33
N THR A 341 21.10 15.65 18.74
CA THR A 341 20.30 15.12 19.85
C THR A 341 19.81 13.69 19.61
N PHE A 342 19.53 13.32 18.35
CA PHE A 342 19.17 11.94 18.04
C PHE A 342 20.36 11.00 18.17
N ILE A 343 21.51 11.34 17.57
CA ILE A 343 22.73 10.53 17.63
C ILE A 343 23.13 10.27 19.09
N GLU A 344 23.20 11.31 19.90
CA GLU A 344 23.56 11.23 21.31
C GLU A 344 22.59 10.33 22.10
N LYS A 345 21.28 10.52 21.92
CA LYS A 345 20.26 9.72 22.66
C LYS A 345 20.18 8.28 22.22
N ALA A 346 20.48 8.00 20.95
CA ALA A 346 20.48 6.63 20.43
C ALA A 346 21.83 5.92 20.65
N GLY A 347 22.90 6.65 21.00
CA GLY A 347 24.23 6.09 21.23
C GLY A 347 24.84 5.50 19.97
N ILE A 348 24.71 6.19 18.83
CA ILE A 348 25.09 5.71 17.50
C ILE A 348 26.18 6.57 16.83
N ASP A 349 27.14 7.06 17.63
CA ASP A 349 28.28 7.84 17.14
C ASP A 349 29.16 7.06 16.16
N ASP A 350 29.23 5.73 16.33
CA ASP A 350 29.89 4.79 15.41
C ASP A 350 29.24 4.78 14.01
N ILE A 351 27.92 4.98 13.94
CA ILE A 351 27.20 5.12 12.67
C ILE A 351 27.57 6.43 11.98
N VAL A 352 27.80 7.52 12.71
CA VAL A 352 28.29 8.78 12.13
C VAL A 352 29.67 8.58 11.52
N ALA A 353 30.59 7.93 12.26
CA ALA A 353 31.91 7.59 11.74
C ALA A 353 31.82 6.69 10.49
N ALA A 354 30.87 5.76 10.43
CA ALA A 354 30.62 4.94 9.25
C ALA A 354 30.12 5.72 8.03
N VAL A 355 29.25 6.71 8.26
CA VAL A 355 28.79 7.61 7.20
C VAL A 355 29.97 8.38 6.59
N GLU A 356 30.85 8.90 7.44
CA GLU A 356 32.05 9.64 7.03
C GLU A 356 33.06 8.72 6.33
N ALA A 357 33.27 7.50 6.83
CA ALA A 357 34.08 6.47 6.17
C ALA A 357 33.51 6.02 4.81
N GLY A 358 32.20 6.18 4.61
CA GLY A 358 31.52 6.01 3.33
C GLY A 358 31.80 7.14 2.33
N GLY A 359 32.34 8.27 2.80
CA GLY A 359 32.66 9.45 1.99
C GLY A 359 31.59 10.56 2.04
N ALA A 360 30.59 10.44 2.91
CA ALA A 360 29.54 11.45 3.06
C ALA A 360 29.81 12.43 4.20
N LYS A 361 29.29 13.65 4.08
CA LYS A 361 29.33 14.67 5.12
C LYS A 361 28.00 14.71 5.88
N MET A 362 28.08 14.98 7.18
CA MET A 362 26.88 15.20 8.00
C MET A 362 26.34 16.63 7.82
N LEU A 363 25.02 16.73 7.57
CA LEU A 363 24.26 17.97 7.63
C LEU A 363 23.31 17.92 8.83
N TRP A 364 23.56 18.77 9.81
CA TRP A 364 22.81 18.75 11.07
C TRP A 364 21.58 19.66 11.01
N LEU A 365 20.42 19.11 11.39
CA LEU A 365 19.17 19.88 11.43
C LEU A 365 19.22 21.06 12.40
N GLU A 366 20.03 20.97 13.45
CA GLU A 366 20.27 22.07 14.39
C GLU A 366 20.97 23.25 13.72
N ASP A 367 21.97 22.99 12.87
CA ASP A 367 22.72 24.02 12.15
C ASP A 367 21.83 24.68 11.09
N VAL A 368 21.06 23.87 10.35
CA VAL A 368 20.05 24.36 9.41
C VAL A 368 19.02 25.23 10.13
N ARG A 369 18.56 24.83 11.32
CA ARG A 369 17.62 25.61 12.12
C ARG A 369 18.21 26.95 12.54
N ALA A 370 19.49 26.99 12.91
CA ALA A 370 20.19 28.22 13.29
C ALA A 370 20.36 29.18 12.10
N SER A 371 20.48 28.68 10.88
CA SER A 371 20.59 29.51 9.67
C SER A 371 19.24 30.01 9.13
N VAL A 372 18.08 29.54 9.63
CA VAL A 372 16.76 29.96 9.12
C VAL A 372 16.48 31.43 9.44
N THR A 373 16.31 32.23 8.38
CA THR A 373 15.96 33.65 8.52
C THR A 373 14.45 33.89 8.65
N THR A 374 14.06 35.09 9.10
CA THR A 374 12.64 35.52 9.11
C THR A 374 12.06 35.56 7.69
N LEU A 375 12.86 35.95 6.69
CA LEU A 375 12.44 35.98 5.29
C LEU A 375 12.12 34.59 4.77
N ASP A 376 12.91 33.56 5.13
CA ASP A 376 12.61 32.17 4.76
C ASP A 376 11.26 31.73 5.33
N LYS A 377 10.96 32.07 6.58
CA LYS A 377 9.68 31.74 7.24
C LYS A 377 8.49 32.42 6.55
N VAL A 378 8.62 33.71 6.21
CA VAL A 378 7.56 34.46 5.52
C VAL A 378 7.34 33.91 4.11
N ALA A 379 8.41 33.71 3.34
CA ALA A 379 8.34 33.13 2.00
C ALA A 379 7.73 31.73 2.02
N ALA A 380 8.12 30.89 2.99
CA ALA A 380 7.53 29.57 3.16
C ALA A 380 6.06 29.63 3.55
N ALA A 381 5.66 30.56 4.42
CA ALA A 381 4.26 30.76 4.82
C ALA A 381 3.35 31.23 3.66
N LEU A 382 3.89 32.02 2.72
CA LEU A 382 3.16 32.46 1.53
C LEU A 382 3.08 31.37 0.46
N LEU A 383 4.15 30.59 0.28
CA LEU A 383 4.31 29.65 -0.83
C LEU A 383 4.19 28.17 -0.43
N TRP A 384 3.67 27.85 0.75
CA TRP A 384 3.61 26.47 1.28
C TRP A 384 2.86 25.49 0.37
N ARG A 385 1.94 25.97 -0.48
CA ARG A 385 1.19 25.15 -1.45
C ARG A 385 2.00 24.75 -2.69
N LEU A 386 3.16 25.38 -2.89
CA LEU A 386 4.00 25.16 -4.05
C LEU A 386 5.25 24.39 -3.63
N PRO A 387 5.63 23.34 -4.38
CA PRO A 387 6.95 22.74 -4.20
C PRO A 387 8.04 23.74 -4.58
N LEU A 388 9.28 23.50 -4.13
CA LEU A 388 10.43 24.31 -4.54
C LEU A 388 10.78 24.06 -6.01
N GLN A 389 10.69 22.80 -6.44
CA GLN A 389 10.97 22.36 -7.80
C GLN A 389 9.75 21.69 -8.44
N ARG A 390 9.71 21.73 -9.77
CA ARG A 390 8.67 21.04 -10.55
C ARG A 390 8.73 19.53 -10.28
N GLN A 391 7.62 18.99 -9.82
CA GLN A 391 7.49 17.57 -9.50
C GLN A 391 7.47 16.74 -10.79
N GLN A 392 8.26 15.67 -10.83
CA GLN A 392 8.30 14.70 -11.92
C GLN A 392 8.13 13.31 -11.32
N ALA A 393 6.91 12.77 -11.40
CA ALA A 393 6.54 11.58 -10.65
C ALA A 393 7.32 10.32 -11.04
N SER A 394 7.82 10.25 -12.28
CA SER A 394 8.60 9.12 -12.82
C SER A 394 10.10 9.16 -12.45
N LYS A 395 10.59 10.25 -11.85
CA LYS A 395 11.98 10.33 -11.40
C LYS A 395 12.17 9.65 -10.04
N PRO A 396 13.40 9.21 -9.71
CA PRO A 396 13.73 8.69 -8.38
C PRO A 396 13.30 9.68 -7.29
N ALA A 397 12.71 9.14 -6.23
CA ALA A 397 12.22 9.91 -5.09
C ALA A 397 12.74 9.34 -3.77
N VAL A 398 12.86 8.02 -3.69
CA VAL A 398 13.30 7.31 -2.49
C VAL A 398 14.31 6.23 -2.85
N ILE A 399 15.33 6.09 -2.01
CA ILE A 399 16.21 4.93 -1.99
C ILE A 399 16.06 4.24 -0.63
N LEU A 400 15.81 2.94 -0.65
CA LEU A 400 15.76 2.09 0.55
C LEU A 400 16.79 0.97 0.41
N PHE A 401 17.41 0.59 1.52
CA PHE A 401 18.47 -0.43 1.50
C PHE A 401 17.93 -1.76 2.00
N THR A 402 18.14 -2.82 1.22
CA THR A 402 17.80 -4.19 1.60
C THR A 402 19.07 -4.99 1.85
N SER A 403 19.03 -5.91 2.81
CA SER A 403 20.12 -6.87 3.04
C SER A 403 20.22 -7.78 1.81
N GLY A 404 21.21 -7.54 0.94
CA GLY A 404 21.46 -8.40 -0.20
C GLY A 404 21.81 -9.81 0.25
N SER A 405 21.58 -10.81 -0.61
CA SER A 405 21.95 -12.20 -0.30
C SER A 405 23.45 -12.44 -0.16
N GLU A 406 24.28 -11.45 -0.52
CA GLU A 406 25.74 -11.46 -0.44
C GLU A 406 26.27 -10.68 0.77
N GLY A 407 25.39 -10.32 1.72
CA GLY A 407 25.76 -9.56 2.92
C GLY A 407 25.96 -8.06 2.71
N THR A 408 26.10 -7.59 1.47
CA THR A 408 26.23 -6.16 1.12
C THR A 408 24.85 -5.56 0.77
N PRO A 409 24.47 -4.38 1.29
CA PRO A 409 23.17 -3.78 1.01
C PRO A 409 22.95 -3.42 -0.46
N LYS A 410 21.77 -3.75 -0.99
CA LYS A 410 21.28 -3.29 -2.31
C LYS A 410 20.41 -2.05 -2.12
N ALA A 411 20.58 -1.06 -2.99
CA ALA A 411 19.77 0.15 -2.99
C ALA A 411 18.57 -0.02 -3.93
N VAL A 412 17.37 -0.12 -3.37
CA VAL A 412 16.11 -0.17 -4.12
C VAL A 412 15.68 1.25 -4.44
N VAL A 413 15.55 1.58 -5.73
CA VAL A 413 15.19 2.93 -6.18
C VAL A 413 13.70 2.99 -6.52
N LEU A 414 12.97 3.90 -5.86
CA LEU A 414 11.53 4.09 -6.02
C LEU A 414 11.23 5.50 -6.52
N SER A 415 10.34 5.60 -7.51
CA SER A 415 9.80 6.88 -7.96
C SER A 415 8.63 7.34 -7.10
N SER A 416 8.28 8.63 -7.18
CA SER A 416 7.05 9.15 -6.58
C SER A 416 5.80 8.45 -7.12
N ARG A 417 5.81 8.05 -8.40
CA ARG A 417 4.73 7.31 -9.05
C ARG A 417 4.55 5.93 -8.43
N ASN A 418 5.64 5.20 -8.14
CA ASN A 418 5.57 3.87 -7.53
C ASN A 418 4.96 3.92 -6.13
N LEU A 419 5.43 4.87 -5.32
CA LEU A 419 4.94 5.09 -3.95
C LEU A 419 3.47 5.49 -3.93
N LEU A 420 3.07 6.44 -4.80
CA LEU A 420 1.68 6.87 -4.90
C LEU A 420 0.77 5.74 -5.43
N ALA A 421 1.25 4.93 -6.37
CA ALA A 421 0.54 3.75 -6.85
C ALA A 421 0.25 2.79 -5.70
N ASN A 422 1.25 2.47 -4.85
CA ASN A 422 1.05 1.56 -3.73
C ASN A 422 0.08 2.09 -2.68
N VAL A 423 0.15 3.39 -2.36
CA VAL A 423 -0.81 4.03 -1.45
C VAL A 423 -2.24 3.90 -1.96
N MET A 424 -2.47 4.20 -3.25
CA MET A 424 -3.81 4.15 -3.84
C MET A 424 -4.30 2.71 -4.07
N GLN A 425 -3.38 1.77 -4.31
CA GLN A 425 -3.65 0.34 -4.33
C GLN A 425 -4.13 -0.17 -2.97
N ALA A 426 -3.50 0.28 -1.87
CA ALA A 426 -3.89 -0.06 -0.51
C ALA A 426 -5.24 0.58 -0.13
N GLU A 427 -5.46 1.86 -0.47
CA GLU A 427 -6.75 2.55 -0.23
C GLU A 427 -7.91 1.85 -0.94
N ALA A 428 -7.66 1.25 -2.10
CA ALA A 428 -8.69 0.53 -2.85
C ALA A 428 -9.08 -0.84 -2.24
N ARG A 429 -8.41 -1.29 -1.19
CA ARG A 429 -8.67 -2.58 -0.52
C ARG A 429 -8.93 -2.46 0.98
N VAL A 430 -8.26 -1.54 1.66
CA VAL A 430 -8.28 -1.41 3.12
C VAL A 430 -9.17 -0.24 3.52
N SER A 431 -10.13 -0.50 4.43
CA SER A 431 -11.10 0.49 4.87
C SER A 431 -10.51 1.53 5.85
N VAL A 432 -9.90 2.57 5.27
CA VAL A 432 -9.36 3.74 6.00
C VAL A 432 -9.97 5.05 5.55
N SER A 433 -9.95 6.05 6.43
CA SER A 433 -10.54 7.36 6.20
C SER A 433 -9.86 8.46 7.01
N PRO A 434 -10.07 9.75 6.67
CA PRO A 434 -9.64 10.86 7.52
C PRO A 434 -10.15 10.83 8.97
N ALA A 435 -11.15 9.99 9.32
CA ALA A 435 -11.58 9.80 10.70
C ALA A 435 -10.57 9.00 11.54
N ASP A 436 -9.71 8.22 10.88
CA ASP A 436 -8.77 7.32 11.52
C ASP A 436 -7.54 8.05 12.09
N ILE A 437 -6.92 7.39 13.06
CA ILE A 437 -5.62 7.76 13.64
C ILE A 437 -4.70 6.56 13.48
N LEU A 438 -3.60 6.74 12.74
CA LEU A 438 -2.58 5.73 12.52
C LEU A 438 -1.44 5.93 13.51
N LEU A 439 -1.13 4.90 14.31
CA LEU A 439 0.08 4.85 15.13
C LEU A 439 1.20 4.13 14.36
N ASN A 440 2.25 4.87 14.01
CA ASN A 440 3.42 4.33 13.31
C ASN A 440 4.61 4.19 14.26
N VAL A 441 4.87 2.96 14.69
CA VAL A 441 6.05 2.57 15.47
C VAL A 441 7.14 1.95 14.60
N LEU A 442 6.84 1.68 13.31
CA LEU A 442 7.76 0.97 12.41
C LEU A 442 8.76 1.95 11.80
N PRO A 443 10.07 1.62 11.77
CA PRO A 443 11.07 2.57 11.30
C PRO A 443 10.84 3.07 9.88
N VAL A 444 10.95 4.38 9.66
CA VAL A 444 10.77 5.01 8.34
C VAL A 444 11.91 4.75 7.36
N PHE A 445 13.03 4.18 7.80
CA PHE A 445 14.05 3.65 6.88
C PHE A 445 13.68 2.28 6.30
N HIS A 446 12.56 1.71 6.73
CA HIS A 446 11.98 0.50 6.14
C HIS A 446 10.73 0.86 5.35
N SER A 447 10.53 0.25 4.18
CA SER A 447 9.41 0.53 3.27
C SER A 447 8.04 0.47 3.94
N PHE A 448 7.84 -0.47 4.86
CA PHE A 448 6.57 -0.60 5.60
C PHE A 448 6.29 0.59 6.54
N GLY A 449 7.29 1.08 7.27
CA GLY A 449 7.16 2.28 8.11
C GLY A 449 7.12 3.58 7.30
N LEU A 450 7.81 3.61 6.14
CA LEU A 450 7.80 4.76 5.24
C LEU A 450 6.49 4.86 4.44
N THR A 451 6.25 3.95 3.49
CA THR A 451 5.11 4.13 2.58
C THR A 451 3.80 3.88 3.29
N GLY A 452 3.70 2.76 4.02
CA GLY A 452 2.53 2.46 4.82
C GLY A 452 2.41 3.42 5.99
N GLY A 453 3.39 3.41 6.88
CA GLY A 453 3.30 4.12 8.16
C GLY A 453 3.35 5.64 8.06
N THR A 454 3.80 6.22 6.94
CA THR A 454 4.01 7.68 6.83
C THR A 454 3.42 8.30 5.58
N ILE A 455 3.72 7.80 4.38
CA ILE A 455 3.26 8.40 3.12
C ILE A 455 1.74 8.22 2.95
N LEU A 456 1.22 7.01 3.19
CA LEU A 456 -0.20 6.69 3.10
C LEU A 456 -1.07 7.64 3.93
N PRO A 457 -0.85 7.83 5.25
CA PRO A 457 -1.69 8.72 6.02
C PRO A 457 -1.63 10.18 5.54
N LEU A 458 -0.46 10.66 5.09
CA LEU A 458 -0.28 12.01 4.55
C LEU A 458 -0.96 12.23 3.19
N VAL A 459 -1.08 11.20 2.36
CA VAL A 459 -1.80 11.27 1.07
C VAL A 459 -3.31 11.09 1.26
N LEU A 460 -3.71 10.31 2.26
CA LEU A 460 -5.13 10.04 2.52
C LEU A 460 -5.79 11.03 3.49
N GLY A 461 -5.03 11.85 4.21
CA GLY A 461 -5.61 12.80 5.19
C GLY A 461 -5.86 12.19 6.58
N ILE A 462 -5.22 11.05 6.86
CA ILE A 462 -5.33 10.30 8.12
C ILE A 462 -4.34 10.89 9.12
N LYS A 463 -4.77 11.08 10.37
CA LYS A 463 -3.87 11.58 11.42
C LYS A 463 -2.80 10.52 11.69
N LEU A 464 -1.54 10.95 11.73
CA LEU A 464 -0.38 10.10 11.96
C LEU A 464 0.25 10.45 13.31
N PHE A 465 0.36 9.48 14.18
CA PHE A 465 1.18 9.56 15.39
C PHE A 465 2.46 8.75 15.19
N LEU A 466 3.62 9.40 15.29
CA LEU A 466 4.94 8.79 15.16
C LEU A 466 5.53 8.48 16.53
N TYR A 467 6.09 7.29 16.67
CA TYR A 467 6.86 6.93 17.84
C TYR A 467 8.26 6.41 17.46
N PRO A 468 9.35 6.90 18.09
CA PRO A 468 10.73 6.67 17.66
C PRO A 468 11.19 5.21 17.54
N SER A 469 10.74 4.34 18.43
CA SER A 469 11.26 2.98 18.54
C SER A 469 10.16 1.94 18.78
N PRO A 470 10.06 0.88 17.96
CA PRO A 470 9.12 -0.20 18.23
C PRO A 470 9.55 -1.07 19.42
N LEU A 471 10.81 -0.97 19.88
CA LEU A 471 11.37 -1.82 20.94
C LEU A 471 10.94 -1.41 22.35
N HIS A 472 10.27 -0.26 22.50
CA HIS A 472 9.80 0.23 23.80
C HIS A 472 8.50 -0.48 24.22
N TYR A 473 8.56 -1.79 24.42
CA TYR A 473 7.38 -2.67 24.56
C TYR A 473 6.41 -2.22 25.65
N LYS A 474 6.90 -1.70 26.79
CA LYS A 474 6.06 -1.21 27.89
C LYS A 474 5.42 0.15 27.61
N ILE A 475 6.04 0.99 26.78
CA ILE A 475 5.59 2.37 26.53
C ILE A 475 4.55 2.41 25.40
N ILE A 476 4.69 1.56 24.38
CA ILE A 476 3.76 1.55 23.23
C ILE A 476 2.29 1.34 23.64
N PRO A 477 1.93 0.39 24.52
CA PRO A 477 0.56 0.24 25.01
C PRO A 477 0.04 1.50 25.73
N GLU A 478 0.88 2.16 26.54
CA GLU A 478 0.51 3.41 27.24
C GLU A 478 0.27 4.56 26.25
N ILE A 479 1.09 4.63 25.19
CA ILE A 479 0.90 5.59 24.10
C ILE A 479 -0.40 5.29 23.36
N ALA A 480 -0.69 4.03 23.04
CA ALA A 480 -1.93 3.63 22.40
C ALA A 480 -3.16 4.02 23.24
N ARG A 481 -3.11 3.85 24.57
CA ARG A 481 -4.18 4.30 25.48
C ARG A 481 -4.44 5.81 25.38
N LYS A 482 -3.38 6.61 25.30
CA LYS A 482 -3.46 8.08 25.25
C LYS A 482 -3.89 8.60 23.88
N VAL A 483 -3.26 8.10 22.82
CA VAL A 483 -3.47 8.53 21.43
C VAL A 483 -4.78 7.99 20.87
N LYS A 484 -5.24 6.84 21.37
CA LYS A 484 -6.40 6.10 20.88
C LYS A 484 -6.34 5.85 19.37
N PRO A 485 -5.27 5.22 18.85
CA PRO A 485 -5.17 4.92 17.43
C PRO A 485 -6.28 3.96 17.00
N THR A 486 -6.76 4.12 15.78
CA THR A 486 -7.72 3.19 15.18
C THR A 486 -7.05 2.16 14.28
N VAL A 487 -5.85 2.48 13.78
CA VAL A 487 -5.04 1.62 12.92
C VAL A 487 -3.59 1.64 13.40
N MET A 488 -2.94 0.48 13.35
CA MET A 488 -1.51 0.34 13.65
C MET A 488 -0.87 -0.64 12.68
N PHE A 489 0.42 -0.46 12.40
CA PHE A 489 1.23 -1.42 11.66
C PHE A 489 2.25 -2.08 12.59
N GLY A 490 2.52 -3.36 12.37
CA GLY A 490 3.40 -4.14 13.22
C GLY A 490 3.92 -5.41 12.57
N THR A 491 4.82 -6.08 13.27
CA THR A 491 5.21 -7.47 13.00
C THR A 491 4.71 -8.34 14.15
N ASP A 492 4.60 -9.65 13.97
CA ASP A 492 4.16 -10.56 15.04
C ASP A 492 4.99 -10.39 16.32
N THR A 493 6.32 -10.33 16.18
CA THR A 493 7.29 -10.14 17.26
C THR A 493 6.96 -8.91 18.10
N PHE A 494 6.71 -7.77 17.46
CA PHE A 494 6.39 -6.55 18.19
C PHE A 494 5.01 -6.62 18.84
N LEU A 495 4.01 -7.12 18.11
CA LEU A 495 2.63 -7.22 18.59
C LEU A 495 2.53 -8.16 19.79
N ALA A 496 3.17 -9.34 19.76
CA ALA A 496 3.21 -10.27 20.87
C ALA A 496 3.83 -9.63 22.13
N ASN A 497 4.94 -8.91 21.98
CA ASN A 497 5.60 -8.25 23.12
C ASN A 497 4.79 -7.06 23.67
N TYR A 498 4.10 -6.30 22.81
CA TYR A 498 3.16 -5.28 23.26
C TYR A 498 1.99 -5.90 24.03
N ALA A 499 1.41 -6.99 23.51
CA ALA A 499 0.31 -7.68 24.17
C ALA A 499 0.68 -8.20 25.56
N ARG A 500 1.90 -8.74 25.72
CA ARG A 500 2.42 -9.23 27.02
C ARG A 500 2.52 -8.13 28.08
N THR A 501 2.87 -6.91 27.68
CA THR A 501 3.11 -5.78 28.60
C THR A 501 1.92 -4.83 28.73
N ALA A 502 0.95 -4.93 27.82
CA ALA A 502 -0.25 -4.13 27.83
C ALA A 502 -1.14 -4.44 29.04
N LYS A 503 -1.80 -3.40 29.55
CA LYS A 503 -2.93 -3.44 30.47
C LYS A 503 -4.24 -3.45 29.69
N ASP A 504 -5.30 -3.86 30.35
CA ASP A 504 -6.62 -3.86 29.73
C ASP A 504 -7.03 -2.45 29.32
N GLY A 505 -7.57 -2.33 28.11
CA GLY A 505 -7.96 -1.07 27.50
C GLY A 505 -6.87 -0.34 26.71
N ASP A 506 -5.57 -0.72 26.80
CA ASP A 506 -4.48 -0.02 26.09
C ASP A 506 -4.69 0.07 24.57
N PHE A 507 -5.25 -1.00 24.00
CA PHE A 507 -5.52 -1.11 22.56
C PHE A 507 -7.01 -1.05 22.20
N SER A 508 -7.87 -0.61 23.12
CA SER A 508 -9.34 -0.63 22.95
C SER A 508 -9.89 0.22 21.79
N SER A 509 -9.11 1.18 21.30
CA SER A 509 -9.50 2.03 20.16
C SER A 509 -9.17 1.41 18.81
N LEU A 510 -8.32 0.38 18.77
CA LEU A 510 -7.89 -0.23 17.52
C LEU A 510 -9.06 -0.93 16.85
N ARG A 511 -9.31 -0.59 15.58
CA ARG A 511 -10.20 -1.34 14.69
C ARG A 511 -9.46 -2.56 14.13
N PHE A 512 -8.24 -2.35 13.66
CA PHE A 512 -7.39 -3.41 13.14
C PHE A 512 -5.91 -3.03 13.17
N VAL A 513 -5.06 -4.05 13.07
CA VAL A 513 -3.62 -3.94 12.89
C VAL A 513 -3.25 -4.59 11.57
N VAL A 514 -2.52 -3.90 10.69
CA VAL A 514 -1.91 -4.57 9.53
C VAL A 514 -0.57 -5.13 9.96
N ALA A 515 -0.48 -6.46 9.97
CA ALA A 515 0.74 -7.16 10.31
C ALA A 515 1.43 -7.67 9.04
N GLY A 516 2.75 -7.60 9.00
CA GLY A 516 3.52 -8.11 7.88
C GLY A 516 4.98 -8.28 8.24
N ALA A 517 5.81 -8.46 7.22
CA ALA A 517 7.26 -8.70 7.32
C ALA A 517 7.67 -10.07 7.93
N GLU A 518 6.78 -10.73 8.67
CA GLU A 518 6.84 -12.11 9.15
C GLU A 518 5.42 -12.70 9.27
N ALA A 519 5.32 -14.03 9.40
CA ALA A 519 4.03 -14.70 9.59
C ALA A 519 3.48 -14.44 11.01
N VAL A 520 2.18 -14.23 11.13
CA VAL A 520 1.56 -13.95 12.43
C VAL A 520 1.16 -15.24 13.13
N LYS A 521 1.59 -15.39 14.38
CA LYS A 521 1.27 -16.55 15.21
C LYS A 521 -0.25 -16.59 15.50
N PRO A 522 -0.88 -17.78 15.47
CA PRO A 522 -2.30 -17.92 15.84
C PRO A 522 -2.61 -17.34 17.22
N GLU A 523 -1.69 -17.49 18.17
CA GLU A 523 -1.82 -16.93 19.52
C GLU A 523 -1.87 -15.41 19.51
N THR A 524 -0.93 -14.73 18.85
CA THR A 524 -0.93 -13.26 18.71
C THR A 524 -2.27 -12.76 18.15
N ARG A 525 -2.79 -13.43 17.11
CA ARG A 525 -4.11 -13.11 16.53
C ARG A 525 -5.23 -13.27 17.55
N ARG A 526 -5.22 -14.39 18.28
CA ARG A 526 -6.23 -14.69 19.31
C ARG A 526 -6.19 -13.66 20.43
N THR A 527 -5.00 -13.30 20.93
CA THR A 527 -4.84 -12.30 21.99
C THR A 527 -5.40 -10.95 21.57
N TYR A 528 -5.08 -10.47 20.37
CA TYR A 528 -5.61 -9.18 19.90
C TYR A 528 -7.13 -9.20 19.67
N ARG A 529 -7.65 -10.30 19.13
CA ARG A 529 -9.09 -10.49 18.91
C ARG A 529 -9.86 -10.56 20.23
N ASP A 530 -9.42 -11.41 21.15
CA ASP A 530 -10.19 -11.74 22.35
C ASP A 530 -9.98 -10.67 23.45
N ARG A 531 -8.73 -10.22 23.67
CA ARG A 531 -8.40 -9.26 24.73
C ARG A 531 -8.61 -7.81 24.32
N PHE A 532 -8.25 -7.45 23.09
CA PHE A 532 -8.26 -6.06 22.64
C PHE A 532 -9.40 -5.74 21.66
N GLN A 533 -10.19 -6.73 21.24
CA GLN A 533 -11.28 -6.58 20.27
C GLN A 533 -10.81 -5.97 18.94
N ALA A 534 -9.54 -6.20 18.59
CA ALA A 534 -8.90 -5.69 17.38
C ALA A 534 -8.51 -6.84 16.46
N SER A 535 -8.77 -6.70 15.17
CA SER A 535 -8.38 -7.72 14.18
C SER A 535 -6.96 -7.49 13.69
N ILE A 536 -6.12 -8.53 13.69
CA ILE A 536 -4.87 -8.50 12.93
C ILE A 536 -5.16 -8.97 11.51
N VAL A 537 -4.80 -8.17 10.52
CA VAL A 537 -4.87 -8.52 9.10
C VAL A 537 -3.46 -8.67 8.56
N GLU A 538 -3.13 -9.87 8.06
CA GLU A 538 -1.81 -10.17 7.51
C GLU A 538 -1.68 -9.62 6.09
N GLY A 539 -0.52 -9.05 5.77
CA GLY A 539 -0.17 -8.59 4.43
C GLY A 539 1.24 -9.01 4.03
N PHE A 540 1.42 -9.21 2.72
CA PHE A 540 2.70 -9.53 2.11
C PHE A 540 3.21 -8.35 1.30
N GLY A 541 4.52 -8.14 1.37
CA GLY A 541 5.17 -7.05 0.68
C GLY A 541 6.68 -7.14 0.75
N LEU A 542 7.30 -6.35 -0.12
CA LEU A 542 8.74 -6.24 -0.29
C LEU A 542 9.07 -4.80 -0.70
N THR A 543 10.26 -4.33 -0.38
CA THR A 543 10.67 -2.95 -0.65
C THR A 543 10.54 -2.59 -2.13
N GLU A 544 10.80 -3.57 -3.00
CA GLU A 544 10.72 -3.51 -4.45
C GLU A 544 9.29 -3.28 -4.99
N ALA A 545 8.25 -3.47 -4.17
CA ALA A 545 6.84 -3.25 -4.52
C ALA A 545 6.19 -2.11 -3.72
N ALA A 546 7.01 -1.32 -3.02
CA ALA A 546 6.66 -0.04 -2.40
C ALA A 546 5.62 0.05 -1.25
N PRO A 547 5.42 -0.91 -0.30
CA PRO A 547 5.83 -2.30 -0.27
C PRO A 547 4.71 -3.31 -0.50
N VAL A 548 3.43 -2.93 -0.37
CA VAL A 548 2.35 -3.90 -0.18
C VAL A 548 2.00 -4.57 -1.50
N VAL A 549 1.98 -5.90 -1.53
CA VAL A 549 1.60 -6.70 -2.70
C VAL A 549 0.23 -7.33 -2.49
N ALA A 550 0.01 -7.93 -1.33
CA ALA A 550 -1.25 -8.57 -0.98
C ALA A 550 -1.61 -8.24 0.47
N VAL A 551 -2.91 -8.20 0.76
CA VAL A 551 -3.37 -7.93 2.12
C VAL A 551 -4.69 -8.64 2.39
N ASN A 552 -4.83 -9.19 3.59
CA ASN A 552 -6.14 -9.53 4.14
C ASN A 552 -6.89 -8.25 4.52
N THR A 553 -8.20 -8.35 4.62
CA THR A 553 -9.02 -7.26 5.13
C THR A 553 -9.89 -7.73 6.28
N ALA A 554 -10.51 -6.81 7.00
CA ALA A 554 -11.34 -7.15 8.15
C ALA A 554 -12.56 -8.03 7.76
N ILE A 555 -13.03 -7.91 6.52
CA ILE A 555 -14.22 -8.61 6.01
C ILE A 555 -13.87 -9.72 5.03
N HIS A 556 -12.77 -9.58 4.29
CA HIS A 556 -12.24 -10.57 3.33
C HIS A 556 -10.84 -11.01 3.74
N GLY A 557 -10.73 -11.61 4.91
CA GLY A 557 -9.50 -12.18 5.44
C GLY A 557 -9.58 -13.71 5.55
N ARG A 558 -8.43 -14.37 5.43
CA ARG A 558 -8.28 -15.78 5.75
C ARG A 558 -7.03 -16.01 6.59
N ASP A 559 -7.21 -16.53 7.79
CA ASP A 559 -6.12 -16.89 8.68
C ASP A 559 -5.15 -17.88 7.99
N GLY A 560 -3.85 -17.66 8.16
CA GLY A 560 -2.79 -18.45 7.51
C GLY A 560 -2.48 -18.03 6.07
N THR A 561 -3.13 -16.99 5.55
CA THR A 561 -2.85 -16.41 4.24
C THR A 561 -2.40 -14.95 4.39
N VAL A 562 -1.79 -14.38 3.35
CA VAL A 562 -1.45 -12.95 3.29
C VAL A 562 -2.47 -12.14 2.50
N GLY A 563 -3.65 -12.73 2.26
CA GLY A 563 -4.75 -12.11 1.54
C GLY A 563 -4.62 -12.17 0.03
N ARG A 564 -5.25 -11.21 -0.64
CA ARG A 564 -5.36 -11.14 -2.10
C ARG A 564 -4.51 -9.98 -2.65
N PRO A 565 -4.00 -10.05 -3.90
CA PRO A 565 -3.22 -8.98 -4.50
C PRO A 565 -3.95 -7.64 -4.51
N LEU A 566 -3.18 -6.57 -4.33
CA LEU A 566 -3.67 -5.23 -4.56
C LEU A 566 -4.02 -5.02 -6.06
N PRO A 567 -4.90 -4.04 -6.38
CA PRO A 567 -5.33 -3.81 -7.75
C PRO A 567 -4.17 -3.49 -8.70
N ALA A 568 -4.30 -3.85 -9.97
CA ALA A 568 -3.27 -3.67 -11.01
C ALA A 568 -1.93 -4.40 -10.78
N ILE A 569 -1.84 -5.29 -9.79
CA ILE A 569 -0.73 -6.23 -9.69
C ILE A 569 -1.01 -7.42 -10.60
N ARG A 570 -0.03 -7.73 -11.44
CA ARG A 570 0.04 -8.97 -12.20
C ARG A 570 1.02 -9.89 -11.50
N MET A 571 0.71 -11.18 -11.52
CA MET A 571 1.57 -12.20 -10.95
C MET A 571 1.63 -13.41 -11.89
N LYS A 572 2.73 -14.15 -11.82
CA LYS A 572 2.85 -15.48 -12.40
C LYS A 572 3.63 -16.37 -11.44
N LEU A 573 3.29 -17.64 -11.42
CA LEU A 573 4.02 -18.66 -10.67
C LEU A 573 4.89 -19.46 -11.62
N GLU A 574 6.19 -19.49 -11.34
CA GLU A 574 7.13 -20.39 -12.01
C GLU A 574 7.22 -21.70 -11.20
N PRO A 575 6.97 -22.88 -11.81
CA PRO A 575 7.10 -24.16 -11.13
C PRO A 575 8.49 -24.33 -10.51
N VAL A 576 8.54 -24.91 -9.31
CA VAL A 576 9.80 -25.21 -8.61
C VAL A 576 9.90 -26.73 -8.44
N GLU A 577 10.99 -27.31 -8.92
CA GLU A 577 11.26 -28.75 -8.77
C GLU A 577 11.23 -29.16 -7.29
N GLY A 578 10.53 -30.26 -6.99
CA GLY A 578 10.35 -30.76 -5.62
C GLY A 578 9.23 -30.08 -4.82
N ILE A 579 8.49 -29.13 -5.39
CA ILE A 579 7.34 -28.48 -4.74
C ILE A 579 6.08 -28.73 -5.57
N ALA A 580 5.22 -29.63 -5.08
CA ALA A 580 4.00 -30.03 -5.78
C ALA A 580 2.90 -28.94 -5.74
N GLU A 581 2.79 -28.20 -4.64
CA GLU A 581 1.79 -27.15 -4.46
C GLU A 581 2.45 -25.77 -4.27
N GLY A 582 2.50 -25.00 -5.35
CA GLY A 582 3.00 -23.63 -5.35
C GLY A 582 4.14 -23.41 -6.35
N GLY A 583 4.56 -22.16 -6.48
CA GLY A 583 5.62 -21.76 -7.39
C GLY A 583 6.33 -20.51 -6.94
N ARG A 584 7.46 -20.22 -7.59
CA ARG A 584 8.23 -18.99 -7.38
C ARG A 584 7.43 -17.81 -7.89
N LEU A 585 7.24 -16.83 -7.02
CA LEU A 585 6.40 -15.68 -7.31
C LEU A 585 7.15 -14.62 -8.11
N TRP A 586 6.58 -14.24 -9.24
CA TRP A 586 7.04 -13.13 -10.06
C TRP A 586 5.94 -12.06 -10.13
N LEU A 587 6.32 -10.79 -10.02
CA LEU A 587 5.41 -9.66 -9.93
C LEU A 587 5.66 -8.61 -11.00
N ASP A 588 4.58 -7.97 -11.43
CA ASP A 588 4.60 -6.75 -12.23
C ASP A 588 3.46 -5.82 -11.80
N GLY A 589 3.67 -4.51 -11.88
CA GLY A 589 2.67 -3.53 -11.49
C GLY A 589 3.21 -2.10 -11.41
N PRO A 590 2.32 -1.10 -11.27
CA PRO A 590 2.71 0.31 -11.23
C PRO A 590 3.52 0.70 -9.98
N ASN A 591 3.44 -0.11 -8.91
CA ASN A 591 4.15 0.05 -7.65
C ASN A 591 5.55 -0.59 -7.63
N MET A 592 5.94 -1.30 -8.69
CA MET A 592 7.26 -1.92 -8.78
C MET A 592 8.36 -0.86 -8.85
N MET A 593 9.50 -1.15 -8.22
CA MET A 593 10.68 -0.30 -8.21
C MET A 593 11.15 0.07 -9.60
N MET A 594 11.92 1.15 -9.66
CA MET A 594 12.64 1.51 -10.89
C MET A 594 13.75 0.51 -11.18
N GLY A 595 14.41 0.00 -10.15
CA GLY A 595 15.59 -0.85 -10.29
C GLY A 595 16.47 -0.84 -9.04
N TYR A 596 17.65 -1.46 -9.16
CA TYR A 596 18.65 -1.52 -8.10
C TYR A 596 19.89 -0.68 -8.42
N MET A 597 20.56 -0.18 -7.39
CA MET A 597 22.00 0.08 -7.42
C MET A 597 22.69 -0.95 -6.52
N THR A 598 23.83 -1.46 -6.97
CA THR A 598 24.57 -2.54 -6.29
C THR A 598 26.00 -2.12 -6.01
N ALA A 599 26.67 -2.79 -5.09
CA ALA A 599 28.01 -2.41 -4.66
C ALA A 599 29.07 -2.57 -5.77
N ASP A 600 28.85 -3.48 -6.72
CA ASP A 600 29.68 -3.67 -7.91
C ASP A 600 29.43 -2.60 -8.99
N ARG A 601 28.28 -1.91 -8.95
CA ARG A 601 27.94 -0.78 -9.82
C ARG A 601 27.39 0.42 -9.03
N PRO A 602 28.21 1.08 -8.19
CA PRO A 602 27.74 2.17 -7.34
C PRO A 602 27.19 3.34 -8.16
N GLY A 603 26.01 3.83 -7.78
CA GLY A 603 25.34 4.96 -8.43
C GLY A 603 24.73 4.67 -9.80
N GLU A 604 24.96 3.48 -10.37
CA GLU A 604 24.37 3.05 -11.63
C GLU A 604 23.02 2.35 -11.35
N LEU A 605 21.93 2.97 -11.82
CA LEU A 605 20.60 2.38 -11.71
C LEU A 605 20.40 1.30 -12.77
N GLN A 606 20.37 0.04 -12.34
CA GLN A 606 19.98 -1.12 -13.14
C GLN A 606 18.47 -1.22 -13.15
N LEU A 607 17.86 -0.79 -14.26
CA LEU A 607 16.40 -0.73 -14.39
C LEU A 607 15.76 -2.13 -14.31
N LEU A 608 14.57 -2.20 -13.73
CA LEU A 608 13.76 -3.40 -13.74
C LEU A 608 13.24 -3.66 -15.16
N GLU A 609 13.59 -4.80 -15.74
CA GLU A 609 13.11 -5.24 -17.04
C GLU A 609 12.05 -6.34 -16.88
N GLY A 610 10.79 -6.02 -17.22
CA GLY A 610 9.69 -6.98 -17.19
C GLY A 610 9.28 -7.38 -15.77
N TRP A 611 9.31 -8.69 -15.48
CA TRP A 611 8.80 -9.25 -14.23
C TRP A 611 9.88 -9.26 -13.14
N HIS A 612 9.52 -8.88 -11.93
CA HIS A 612 10.39 -8.98 -10.76
C HIS A 612 10.22 -10.32 -10.05
N ASP A 613 11.31 -11.05 -9.89
CA ASP A 613 11.38 -12.24 -9.04
C ASP A 613 11.48 -11.85 -7.57
N THR A 614 10.48 -12.23 -6.76
CA THR A 614 10.49 -11.90 -5.32
C THR A 614 11.40 -12.83 -4.51
N GLY A 615 11.77 -13.98 -5.08
CA GLY A 615 12.46 -15.05 -4.37
C GLY A 615 11.60 -15.80 -3.35
N ASP A 616 10.29 -15.53 -3.29
CA ASP A 616 9.33 -16.24 -2.43
C ASP A 616 8.61 -17.34 -3.21
N ILE A 617 8.30 -18.42 -2.51
CA ILE A 617 7.48 -19.52 -3.01
C ILE A 617 6.12 -19.43 -2.36
N VAL A 618 5.08 -19.40 -3.17
CA VAL A 618 3.70 -19.21 -2.72
C VAL A 618 2.77 -20.22 -3.37
N SER A 619 1.69 -20.55 -2.67
CA SER A 619 0.53 -21.21 -3.26
C SER A 619 -0.64 -20.25 -3.28
N ILE A 620 -1.48 -20.35 -4.31
CA ILE A 620 -2.64 -19.49 -4.49
C ILE A 620 -3.87 -20.38 -4.61
N ASP A 621 -4.90 -20.09 -3.82
CA ASP A 621 -6.15 -20.85 -3.89
C ASP A 621 -7.10 -20.34 -4.99
N ARG A 622 -8.22 -21.04 -5.17
CA ARG A 622 -9.24 -20.70 -6.19
C ARG A 622 -9.89 -19.32 -5.99
N GLU A 623 -9.84 -18.78 -4.77
CA GLU A 623 -10.39 -17.46 -4.45
C GLU A 623 -9.33 -16.35 -4.56
N GLY A 624 -8.07 -16.72 -4.80
CA GLY A 624 -6.93 -15.82 -4.96
C GLY A 624 -6.27 -15.43 -3.63
N PHE A 625 -6.48 -16.18 -2.56
CA PHE A 625 -5.70 -15.98 -1.33
C PHE A 625 -4.31 -16.59 -1.51
N ILE A 626 -3.29 -15.84 -1.12
CA ILE A 626 -1.90 -16.22 -1.24
C ILE A 626 -1.43 -16.78 0.11
N THR A 627 -0.79 -17.94 0.09
CA THR A 627 -0.10 -18.52 1.25
C THR A 627 1.40 -18.56 0.96
N ILE A 628 2.20 -17.94 1.84
CA ILE A 628 3.65 -17.99 1.76
C ILE A 628 4.14 -19.35 2.24
N ARG A 629 4.84 -20.09 1.38
CA ARG A 629 5.42 -21.41 1.71
C ARG A 629 6.86 -21.32 2.19
N GLY A 630 7.55 -20.24 1.83
CA GLY A 630 8.91 -19.93 2.25
C GLY A 630 9.62 -19.07 1.22
N ARG A 631 10.91 -18.78 1.46
CA ARG A 631 11.79 -18.20 0.44
C ARG A 631 12.53 -19.31 -0.28
N ALA A 632 12.76 -19.19 -1.58
CA ALA A 632 13.52 -20.17 -2.37
C ALA A 632 14.90 -20.49 -1.75
N LYS A 633 15.58 -19.48 -1.17
CA LYS A 633 16.87 -19.65 -0.46
C LYS A 633 16.75 -20.25 0.94
N ARG A 634 15.54 -20.45 1.46
CA ARG A 634 15.21 -20.99 2.79
C ARG A 634 14.55 -22.37 2.67
N PHE A 635 14.87 -23.10 1.61
CA PHE A 635 14.60 -24.52 1.48
C PHE A 635 15.92 -25.27 1.62
N ALA A 636 15.92 -26.33 2.42
CA ALA A 636 17.00 -27.29 2.44
C ALA A 636 16.79 -28.31 1.31
N LYS A 637 17.82 -28.58 0.52
CA LYS A 637 17.86 -29.64 -0.49
C LYS A 637 18.40 -30.91 0.14
N ILE A 638 17.50 -31.78 0.59
CA ILE A 638 17.85 -33.00 1.32
C ILE A 638 17.48 -34.20 0.44
N ALA A 639 18.50 -34.93 -0.02
CA ALA A 639 18.34 -36.11 -0.88
C ALA A 639 17.49 -35.85 -2.14
N GLY A 640 17.56 -34.64 -2.70
CA GLY A 640 16.78 -34.22 -3.87
C GLY A 640 15.41 -33.63 -3.56
N GLU A 641 14.95 -33.67 -2.30
CA GLU A 641 13.70 -33.04 -1.88
C GLU A 641 13.91 -31.63 -1.31
N MET A 642 12.97 -30.73 -1.60
CA MET A 642 12.98 -29.34 -1.12
C MET A 642 12.16 -29.24 0.18
N VAL A 643 12.84 -29.08 1.30
CA VAL A 643 12.21 -28.96 2.62
C VAL A 643 12.20 -27.51 3.09
N SER A 644 11.01 -26.93 3.31
CA SER A 644 10.88 -25.54 3.78
C SER A 644 11.36 -25.40 5.23
N LEU A 645 12.42 -24.64 5.46
CA LEU A 645 12.93 -24.34 6.81
C LEU A 645 11.89 -23.57 7.64
N GLY A 646 11.06 -22.75 6.99
CA GLY A 646 9.97 -22.05 7.68
C GLY A 646 8.85 -22.99 8.14
N ALA A 647 8.55 -24.04 7.38
CA ALA A 647 7.59 -25.08 7.80
C ALA A 647 8.11 -25.86 9.02
N VAL A 648 9.42 -26.14 9.06
CA VAL A 648 10.08 -26.71 10.24
C VAL A 648 9.92 -25.80 11.46
N GLU A 649 10.15 -24.50 11.29
CA GLU A 649 10.00 -23.52 12.39
C GLU A 649 8.57 -23.49 12.93
N VAL A 650 7.55 -23.53 12.06
CA VAL A 650 6.13 -23.59 12.48
C VAL A 650 5.82 -24.88 13.24
N LEU A 651 6.34 -26.03 12.77
CA LEU A 651 6.17 -27.31 13.44
C LEU A 651 6.81 -27.28 14.84
N VAL A 652 8.07 -26.87 14.93
CA VAL A 652 8.83 -26.80 16.19
C VAL A 652 8.19 -25.80 17.16
N GLN A 653 7.75 -24.65 16.66
CA GLN A 653 7.06 -23.64 17.45
C GLN A 653 5.74 -24.18 18.05
N SER A 654 5.08 -25.13 17.37
CA SER A 654 3.86 -25.75 17.89
C SER A 654 4.14 -26.72 19.03
N LEU A 655 5.35 -27.29 19.09
CA LEU A 655 5.80 -28.14 20.19
C LEU A 655 6.30 -27.32 21.38
N TRP A 656 7.14 -26.31 21.13
CA TRP A 656 7.71 -25.42 22.14
C TRP A 656 7.26 -23.96 21.89
N PRO A 657 6.03 -23.59 22.26
CA PRO A 657 5.40 -22.31 21.88
C PRO A 657 6.02 -21.08 22.56
N GLU A 658 6.54 -21.23 23.77
CA GLU A 658 7.14 -20.13 24.52
C GLU A 658 8.57 -19.79 24.08
N GLU A 659 9.17 -20.68 23.30
CA GLU A 659 10.57 -20.63 22.92
C GLU A 659 10.77 -20.04 21.52
N ARG A 660 11.99 -19.56 21.25
CA ARG A 660 12.39 -19.08 19.93
C ARG A 660 13.13 -20.18 19.19
N HIS A 661 12.86 -20.28 17.89
CA HIS A 661 13.41 -21.33 17.02
C HIS A 661 13.91 -20.74 15.70
N ALA A 662 15.01 -21.28 15.19
CA ALA A 662 15.52 -21.01 13.85
C ALA A 662 16.00 -22.31 13.21
N ALA A 663 15.40 -22.70 12.09
CA ALA A 663 15.86 -23.82 11.29
C ALA A 663 16.86 -23.32 10.25
N VAL A 664 18.02 -23.96 10.16
CA VAL A 664 19.07 -23.64 9.18
C VAL A 664 19.52 -24.89 8.43
N ALA A 665 19.83 -24.73 7.15
CA ALA A 665 20.40 -25.78 6.32
C ALA A 665 21.94 -25.72 6.40
N VAL A 666 22.56 -26.86 6.68
CA VAL A 666 24.03 -27.03 6.67
C VAL A 666 24.41 -28.15 5.70
N PRO A 667 25.63 -28.13 5.13
CA PRO A 667 26.09 -29.18 4.23
C PRO A 667 26.07 -30.57 4.90
N ASP A 668 25.64 -31.58 4.17
CA ASP A 668 25.68 -32.99 4.56
C ASP A 668 26.27 -33.84 3.42
N LYS A 669 27.30 -34.64 3.73
CA LYS A 669 28.03 -35.41 2.72
C LYS A 669 27.19 -36.47 2.00
N ARG A 670 26.11 -36.95 2.61
CA ARG A 670 25.28 -38.05 2.07
C ARG A 670 24.00 -37.53 1.43
N ARG A 671 23.40 -36.49 2.00
CA ARG A 671 22.09 -35.97 1.60
C ARG A 671 22.17 -34.61 0.89
N GLY A 672 23.37 -34.08 0.68
CA GLY A 672 23.59 -32.73 0.15
C GLY A 672 23.49 -31.70 1.27
N GLU A 673 22.31 -31.58 1.88
CA GLU A 673 22.07 -30.75 3.06
C GLU A 673 21.34 -31.53 4.16
N ARG A 674 21.41 -31.01 5.38
CA ARG A 674 20.56 -31.42 6.52
C ARG A 674 20.10 -30.21 7.31
N ILE A 675 19.00 -30.37 8.04
CA ILE A 675 18.40 -29.29 8.84
C ILE A 675 18.92 -29.39 10.27
N VAL A 676 19.35 -28.24 10.79
CA VAL A 676 19.75 -28.03 12.18
C VAL A 676 18.76 -27.05 12.79
N LEU A 677 18.22 -27.41 13.95
CA LEU A 677 17.39 -26.53 14.75
C LEU A 677 18.27 -25.77 15.73
N VAL A 678 18.24 -24.44 15.69
CA VAL A 678 18.77 -23.57 16.74
C VAL A 678 17.60 -23.09 17.59
N THR A 679 17.64 -23.30 18.91
CA THR A 679 16.48 -23.07 19.79
C THR A 679 16.87 -22.52 21.16
N THR A 680 15.99 -21.73 21.76
CA THR A 680 16.06 -21.33 23.19
C THR A 680 15.44 -22.34 24.14
N ALA A 681 14.81 -23.41 23.61
CA ALA A 681 14.28 -24.50 24.41
C ALA A 681 15.43 -25.34 25.00
N ASP A 682 15.77 -25.10 26.26
CA ASP A 682 16.86 -25.78 26.95
C ASP A 682 16.63 -27.29 27.13
N ASP A 683 15.37 -27.71 27.22
CA ASP A 683 14.95 -29.11 27.32
C ASP A 683 14.67 -29.76 25.97
N ALA A 684 14.86 -29.04 24.85
CA ALA A 684 14.56 -29.55 23.51
C ALA A 684 15.22 -30.91 23.25
N ASN A 685 14.39 -31.85 22.81
CA ASN A 685 14.77 -33.23 22.56
C ASN A 685 14.36 -33.66 21.13
N ALA A 686 15.31 -34.23 20.38
CA ALA A 686 15.07 -34.68 19.02
C ALA A 686 14.06 -35.84 18.93
N GLU A 687 14.00 -36.71 19.93
CA GLU A 687 13.01 -37.80 19.96
C GLU A 687 11.58 -37.26 20.14
N GLU A 688 11.41 -36.30 21.05
CA GLU A 688 10.13 -35.63 21.27
C GLU A 688 9.66 -34.90 20.01
N LEU A 689 10.56 -34.15 19.37
CA LEU A 689 10.28 -33.46 18.11
C LEU A 689 9.90 -34.40 16.98
N ARG A 690 10.55 -35.57 16.89
CA ARG A 690 10.21 -36.63 15.93
C ARG A 690 8.84 -37.24 16.18
N GLN A 691 8.51 -37.54 17.44
CA GLN A 691 7.19 -38.07 17.80
C GLN A 691 6.08 -37.05 17.50
N PHE A 692 6.32 -35.79 17.84
CA PHE A 692 5.40 -34.69 17.55
C PHE A 692 5.21 -34.49 16.05
N GLY A 693 6.30 -34.44 15.29
CA GLY A 693 6.29 -34.32 13.82
C GLY A 693 5.49 -35.43 13.16
N LYS A 694 5.70 -36.69 13.58
CA LYS A 694 4.93 -37.85 13.10
C LYS A 694 3.43 -37.70 13.40
N LYS A 695 3.08 -37.24 14.59
CA LYS A 695 1.68 -37.01 15.00
C LYS A 695 1.03 -35.86 14.21
N ALA A 696 1.81 -34.85 13.84
CA ALA A 696 1.40 -33.72 13.02
C ALA A 696 1.39 -34.02 11.50
N GLY A 697 1.79 -35.23 11.08
CA GLY A 697 1.85 -35.63 9.67
C GLY A 697 3.03 -35.00 8.89
N ALA A 698 4.07 -34.53 9.57
CA ALA A 698 5.27 -34.01 8.93
C ALA A 698 6.10 -35.14 8.29
N ALA A 699 6.69 -34.87 7.12
CA ALA A 699 7.64 -35.79 6.49
C ALA A 699 8.89 -35.99 7.37
N GLU A 700 9.48 -37.18 7.37
CA GLU A 700 10.64 -37.49 8.22
C GLU A 700 11.84 -36.56 7.93
N LEU A 701 12.03 -36.19 6.66
CA LEU A 701 13.07 -35.24 6.23
C LEU A 701 12.85 -33.81 6.74
N MET A 702 11.62 -33.47 7.18
CA MET A 702 11.27 -32.17 7.74
C MET A 702 11.67 -32.02 9.21
N VAL A 703 11.86 -33.14 9.93
CA VAL A 703 12.15 -33.12 11.37
C VAL A 703 13.67 -33.02 11.60
N PRO A 704 14.18 -31.94 12.20
CA PRO A 704 15.60 -31.81 12.54
C PRO A 704 16.02 -32.86 13.56
N ASN A 705 17.14 -33.53 13.28
CA ASN A 705 17.79 -34.43 14.25
C ASN A 705 18.86 -33.71 15.07
N ASP A 706 19.49 -32.68 14.50
CA ASP A 706 20.51 -31.88 15.16
C ASP A 706 19.85 -30.65 15.81
N ILE A 707 19.95 -30.54 17.14
CA ILE A 707 19.42 -29.43 17.93
C ILE A 707 20.57 -28.71 18.64
N ILE A 708 20.68 -27.41 18.42
CA ILE A 708 21.63 -26.51 19.06
C ILE A 708 20.86 -25.57 19.98
N LYS A 709 21.16 -25.67 21.27
CA LYS A 709 20.52 -24.88 22.33
C LYS A 709 21.32 -23.59 22.56
N VAL A 710 20.62 -22.47 22.65
CA VAL A 710 21.19 -21.12 22.80
C VAL A 710 20.37 -20.28 23.76
N ASP A 711 21.00 -19.38 24.52
CA ASP A 711 20.26 -18.47 25.41
C ASP A 711 19.41 -17.47 24.62
N GLU A 712 19.90 -17.03 23.46
CA GLU A 712 19.18 -16.11 22.56
C GLU A 712 19.46 -16.43 21.08
N ILE A 713 18.43 -16.31 20.25
CA ILE A 713 18.57 -16.39 18.79
C ILE A 713 19.02 -15.04 18.23
N PRO A 714 20.06 -14.99 17.37
CA PRO A 714 20.48 -13.77 16.70
C PRO A 714 19.32 -13.08 15.96
N VAL A 715 19.16 -11.77 16.16
CA VAL A 715 18.15 -10.94 15.48
C VAL A 715 18.78 -9.70 14.83
N LEU A 716 18.20 -9.26 13.71
CA LEU A 716 18.50 -8.00 13.04
C LEU A 716 17.88 -6.82 13.82
N GLY A 717 18.39 -5.60 13.61
CA GLY A 717 17.84 -4.37 14.22
C GLY A 717 16.39 -4.02 13.82
N SER A 718 15.80 -4.76 12.87
CA SER A 718 14.36 -4.71 12.57
C SER A 718 13.51 -5.65 13.44
N GLY A 719 14.13 -6.42 14.35
CA GLY A 719 13.48 -7.44 15.19
C GLY A 719 13.33 -8.82 14.55
N LYS A 720 13.87 -9.06 13.35
CA LYS A 720 13.75 -10.33 12.62
C LYS A 720 14.91 -11.27 12.94
N THR A 721 14.70 -12.59 12.91
CA THR A 721 15.78 -13.59 13.02
C THR A 721 16.89 -13.35 11.98
N ASP A 722 18.14 -13.28 12.45
CA ASP A 722 19.33 -13.24 11.60
C ASP A 722 19.79 -14.66 11.27
N TYR A 723 19.24 -15.19 10.18
CA TYR A 723 19.55 -16.55 9.71
C TYR A 723 20.98 -16.73 9.21
N ILE A 724 21.69 -15.65 8.84
CA ILE A 724 23.09 -15.75 8.43
C ILE A 724 23.93 -16.05 9.67
N SER A 725 23.73 -15.25 10.72
CA SER A 725 24.40 -15.46 12.01
C SER A 725 24.00 -16.80 12.65
N ALA A 726 22.72 -17.17 12.61
CA ALA A 726 22.26 -18.47 13.12
C ALA A 726 22.86 -19.66 12.35
N ARG A 727 23.00 -19.57 11.01
CA ARG A 727 23.63 -20.61 10.20
C ARG A 727 25.13 -20.72 10.49
N LYS A 728 25.81 -19.58 10.62
CA LYS A 728 27.24 -19.56 11.00
C LYS A 728 27.45 -20.22 12.36
N LEU A 729 26.63 -19.85 13.35
CA LEU A 729 26.64 -20.48 14.67
C LEU A 729 26.46 -22.00 14.59
N ALA A 730 25.53 -22.47 13.75
CA ALA A 730 25.30 -23.90 13.56
C ALA A 730 26.49 -24.63 12.91
N ILE A 731 27.11 -24.02 11.90
CA ILE A 731 28.31 -24.57 11.24
C ILE A 731 29.47 -24.67 12.23
N ASP A 732 29.70 -23.63 13.02
CA ASP A 732 30.79 -23.56 13.99
C ASP A 732 30.60 -24.60 15.11
N ARG A 733 29.38 -24.70 15.67
CA ARG A 733 29.04 -25.69 16.72
C ARG A 733 29.10 -27.13 16.23
N LEU A 734 28.84 -27.38 14.95
CA LEU A 734 28.92 -28.72 14.34
C LEU A 734 30.29 -29.05 13.74
N GLY A 735 31.28 -28.15 13.83
CA GLY A 735 32.61 -28.35 13.28
C GLY A 735 32.65 -28.47 11.75
N LEU A 736 31.71 -27.85 11.05
CA LEU A 736 31.54 -27.96 9.59
C LEU A 736 32.31 -26.90 8.80
N SER A 737 33.14 -26.08 9.46
CA SER A 737 33.82 -24.92 8.86
C SER A 737 34.76 -25.27 7.68
N ALA A 738 35.24 -26.53 7.60
CA ALA A 738 36.05 -27.02 6.49
C ALA A 738 35.24 -27.53 5.27
N ALA A 739 33.92 -27.64 5.39
CA ALA A 739 33.01 -28.17 4.37
C ALA A 739 31.92 -27.18 3.93
N ALA A 740 31.94 -25.95 4.46
CA ALA A 740 30.91 -24.93 4.30
C ALA A 740 31.40 -23.68 3.56
#